data_AF-A0A9D2N8Z3-F1
#
_entry.id   AF-A0A9D2N8Z3-F1
#
_cell.length_a   1.000
_cell.length_b   1.000
_cell.length_c   1.000
_cell.angle_alpha   90.00
_cell.angle_beta   90.00
_cell.angle_gamma   90.00
#
_symmetry.space_group_name_H-M   'P 1'
#
loop_
_entity.id
_entity.type
_entity.pdbx_description
1 polymer ?
#
loop_
_entity_poly.entity_id
_entity_poly.type
_entity_poly.pdbx_seq_one_letter_code
_entity_poly.pdbx_strand_id
1 'polypeptide(L)'
;MDKIGEYRLKIYELFYHRPICEYAETDGRKKTENVLILGSGWIGVEAFKAVFWAGQCLDSELNITVASQNASAFQKQVLSGEPSAVLPALRLYTEEKHYANLFFQDIDVASGIDQAGLAPLDFENRKYNYIIVSLGDGEHNWIAALELLTRLYETQRNGLEYSGKRILCIFQEASETVDEEDRTSLVTMGEEYGIEVHFFGKESPSVSADLERTAKNLNFAYEMQYDQRIGKKQADEHFDESKRSEFLESPHAYQEGDLKIVSNFIGAEYNADSSLASAVHIPVKLAACREFAPDVDPVDSLKQAIREKNRLYGRLCMLEHRRWNAYMIMRGYRAPSIQEEQTLLYQGGNTHQDKKKLLHICLCDCGEKAVLGKEFDRQYHQWIRKKCPQDFFSELDRASLRCHQLTELLARKTDVKQLVNRISGDCLAYANLRRSIFKLANDEENSLAVYRNALDAALAYARSVSEEESAAIREVDRALAPIKTRNARTDFFGLDAQLVEMIPFSLWYESKYDTVLTISDGMASAAQDVIVPTLFCAPNAVFVGKAVGSRKYQQTIGEYFENRGATTVPRFDVLPSADVDTLFDAVDGKVQELGVGRLLVNCISGGNSQALLAVGKLMEKYGDGLHVVQYHPNKGIQSFSVDQNIGAGLENKSFSLSEFLRLKGGRFDNEYAVLYSSDQYDALAEFFREFCEPRNVRMADGKDTVFHVWSSMAEFFSRSAKDEKLESVFSQTPEEPPMEYRGRFSQEVYMDCGIGRTLKQLQDYRVIREYREQKEGRLFEISFVYRDTALETLLRTFEAGQIRPEHLYQTLKFLPVNDGLKLSDRQVREQQLFLPTDPEEMILAKSAFLRRMEEKKFLSGLEIDADGRASFVFKDNLTMNLFRKQGSIFELVVYNLLRESGMFDDIETGVKIAWDAEKNPADQVLLRLLNEPGSEAFGYRDYVSMRKKVLARRTERTVENEIDVIAVKDMNPVFLSCKTGANPEMGWLYEINSIAEHFQAAGVMVASSNFDQKARSMLRERAAQMKVPLWGTETLWDPDRLREALRHLIHGTIPGKQ
;
A
#
# COMPACT_ATOMS: atom_id res chain seq x y z
N MET A 1 -34.41 -27.65 8.65
CA MET A 1 -33.38 -27.55 7.60
C MET A 1 -32.19 -26.95 8.30
N ASP A 2 -31.28 -27.81 8.73
CA ASP A 2 -30.19 -27.40 9.60
C ASP A 2 -29.07 -26.80 8.76
N LYS A 3 -28.53 -25.66 9.20
CA LYS A 3 -27.47 -24.95 8.50
C LYS A 3 -26.13 -25.39 9.07
N ILE A 4 -25.45 -26.29 8.37
CA ILE A 4 -24.17 -26.89 8.80
C ILE A 4 -23.11 -25.84 9.20
N GLY A 5 -23.09 -24.69 8.53
CA GLY A 5 -22.19 -23.59 8.89
C GLY A 5 -22.41 -23.06 10.31
N GLU A 6 -23.64 -23.05 10.82
CA GLU A 6 -23.93 -22.64 12.20
C GLU A 6 -23.27 -23.60 13.20
N TYR A 7 -23.28 -24.92 12.95
CA TYR A 7 -22.59 -25.90 13.79
C TYR A 7 -21.06 -25.69 13.79
N ARG A 8 -20.47 -25.36 12.63
CA ARG A 8 -19.03 -25.04 12.55
C ARG A 8 -18.68 -23.85 13.43
N LEU A 9 -19.49 -22.78 13.39
CA LEU A 9 -19.30 -21.61 14.26
C LEU A 9 -19.38 -21.96 15.75
N LYS A 10 -20.23 -22.92 16.15
CA LYS A 10 -20.29 -23.40 17.55
C LYS A 10 -19.02 -24.10 18.00
N ILE A 11 -18.40 -24.88 17.14
CA ILE A 11 -17.11 -25.51 17.44
C ILE A 11 -15.99 -24.47 17.51
N TYR A 12 -16.03 -23.46 16.65
CA TYR A 12 -15.03 -22.39 16.65
C TYR A 12 -15.08 -21.59 17.94
N GLU A 13 -16.30 -21.28 18.41
CA GLU A 13 -16.54 -20.65 19.70
C GLU A 13 -15.97 -21.48 20.86
N LEU A 14 -16.24 -22.79 20.86
CA LEU A 14 -15.74 -23.71 21.87
C LEU A 14 -14.22 -23.69 21.94
N PHE A 15 -13.53 -23.83 20.80
CA PHE A 15 -12.06 -23.89 20.77
C PHE A 15 -11.37 -22.55 20.99
N TYR A 16 -12.04 -21.43 20.73
CA TYR A 16 -11.52 -20.11 21.08
C TYR A 16 -11.48 -19.90 22.59
N HIS A 17 -12.53 -20.30 23.31
CA HIS A 17 -12.60 -20.14 24.77
C HIS A 17 -11.98 -21.29 25.56
N ARG A 18 -11.93 -22.49 24.99
CA ARG A 18 -11.42 -23.73 25.58
C ARG A 18 -10.47 -24.42 24.62
N PRO A 19 -9.30 -23.82 24.33
CA PRO A 19 -8.35 -24.39 23.38
C PRO A 19 -7.83 -25.74 23.88
N ILE A 20 -7.72 -26.71 22.96
CA ILE A 20 -7.37 -28.10 23.27
C ILE A 20 -6.03 -28.19 24.01
N CYS A 21 -5.06 -27.34 23.66
CA CYS A 21 -3.72 -27.32 24.23
C CYS A 21 -3.67 -27.02 25.74
N GLU A 22 -4.71 -26.40 26.32
CA GLU A 22 -4.80 -26.15 27.77
C GLU A 22 -5.17 -27.39 28.59
N TYR A 23 -5.70 -28.42 27.92
CA TYR A 23 -6.10 -29.69 28.53
C TYR A 23 -5.09 -30.81 28.25
N ALA A 24 -3.99 -30.51 27.57
CA ALA A 24 -2.94 -31.47 27.27
C ALA A 24 -2.38 -32.11 28.56
N GLU A 25 -2.17 -33.42 28.52
CA GLU A 25 -1.50 -34.16 29.59
C GLU A 25 0.01 -34.03 29.42
N THR A 26 0.74 -33.87 30.52
CA THR A 26 2.20 -33.84 30.52
C THR A 26 2.74 -35.02 31.31
N ASP A 27 3.42 -35.92 30.60
CA ASP A 27 4.14 -37.06 31.18
C ASP A 27 5.65 -36.89 30.93
N GLY A 28 6.37 -36.44 31.96
CA GLY A 28 7.78 -36.09 31.86
C GLY A 28 8.03 -34.94 30.88
N ARG A 29 8.61 -35.25 29.72
CA ARG A 29 8.85 -34.28 28.62
C ARG A 29 7.83 -34.38 27.48
N LYS A 30 6.92 -35.34 27.54
CA LYS A 30 5.96 -35.60 26.47
C LYS A 30 4.63 -34.90 26.80
N LYS A 31 4.16 -34.05 25.89
CA LYS A 31 2.86 -33.38 25.97
C LYS A 31 1.90 -34.05 24.99
N THR A 32 0.71 -34.42 25.44
CA THR A 32 -0.28 -35.13 24.61
C THR A 32 -1.68 -34.55 24.75
N GLU A 33 -2.33 -34.31 23.62
CA GLU A 33 -3.73 -33.90 23.52
C GLU A 33 -4.57 -35.12 23.10
N ASN A 34 -5.41 -35.63 24.01
CA ASN A 34 -6.16 -36.87 23.85
C ASN A 34 -7.64 -36.58 23.72
N VAL A 35 -8.08 -36.33 22.49
CA VAL A 35 -9.42 -35.87 22.16
C VAL A 35 -10.34 -37.06 21.85
N LEU A 36 -11.52 -37.10 22.47
CA LEU A 36 -12.61 -38.03 22.15
C LEU A 36 -13.79 -37.27 21.55
N ILE A 37 -14.21 -37.65 20.35
CA ILE A 37 -15.43 -37.17 19.71
C ILE A 37 -16.43 -38.31 19.73
N LEU A 38 -17.49 -38.15 20.55
CA LEU A 38 -18.53 -39.12 20.75
C LEU A 38 -19.76 -38.73 19.92
N GLY A 39 -19.93 -39.42 18.80
CA GLY A 39 -20.97 -39.20 17.79
C GLY A 39 -20.44 -38.66 16.47
N SER A 40 -21.13 -39.01 15.37
CA SER A 40 -20.75 -38.70 13.98
C SER A 40 -21.80 -37.91 13.22
N GLY A 41 -22.75 -37.28 13.92
CA GLY A 41 -23.67 -36.28 13.35
C GLY A 41 -22.93 -35.04 12.84
N TRP A 42 -23.67 -34.04 12.36
CA TRP A 42 -23.08 -32.85 11.72
C TRP A 42 -21.99 -32.17 12.54
N ILE A 43 -22.29 -31.94 13.82
CA ILE A 43 -21.36 -31.32 14.75
C ILE A 43 -20.17 -32.24 15.08
N GLY A 44 -20.34 -33.57 15.10
CA GLY A 44 -19.23 -34.51 15.29
C GLY A 44 -18.25 -34.48 14.11
N VAL A 45 -18.76 -34.35 12.88
CA VAL A 45 -17.93 -34.17 11.67
C VAL A 45 -17.20 -32.83 11.67
N GLU A 46 -17.90 -31.73 12.00
CA GLU A 46 -17.26 -30.41 12.08
C GLU A 46 -16.26 -30.32 13.26
N ALA A 47 -16.54 -31.01 14.38
CA ALA A 47 -15.59 -31.18 15.47
C ALA A 47 -14.35 -31.93 15.01
N PHE A 48 -14.48 -33.04 14.29
CA PHE A 48 -13.34 -33.79 13.75
C PHE A 48 -12.45 -32.92 12.86
N LYS A 49 -13.07 -32.16 11.93
CA LYS A 49 -12.35 -31.21 11.09
C LYS A 49 -11.62 -30.15 11.91
N ALA A 50 -12.33 -29.54 12.85
CA ALA A 50 -11.79 -28.44 13.64
C ALA A 50 -10.68 -28.90 14.59
N VAL A 51 -10.84 -30.02 15.28
CA VAL A 51 -9.81 -30.60 16.17
C VAL A 51 -8.51 -30.84 15.39
N PHE A 52 -8.59 -31.34 14.15
CA PHE A 52 -7.39 -31.65 13.36
C PHE A 52 -6.47 -30.44 13.15
N TRP A 53 -7.02 -29.23 12.97
CA TRP A 53 -6.21 -28.02 12.79
C TRP A 53 -6.10 -27.16 14.05
N ALA A 54 -7.11 -27.15 14.93
CA ALA A 54 -7.12 -26.37 16.17
C ALA A 54 -6.25 -27.00 17.27
N GLY A 55 -6.05 -28.33 17.22
CA GLY A 55 -5.16 -29.06 18.13
C GLY A 55 -3.70 -29.10 17.68
N GLN A 56 -3.31 -28.30 16.67
CA GLN A 56 -1.90 -28.22 16.29
C GLN A 56 -1.15 -27.34 17.30
N CYS A 57 -0.35 -27.94 18.17
CA CYS A 57 0.43 -27.23 19.19
C CYS A 57 1.93 -27.57 19.09
N LEU A 58 2.80 -26.64 19.51
CA LEU A 58 4.24 -26.91 19.58
C LEU A 58 4.53 -28.00 20.62
N ASP A 59 5.47 -28.89 20.29
CA ASP A 59 5.97 -29.97 21.15
C ASP A 59 4.88 -30.89 21.76
N SER A 60 3.70 -30.95 21.12
CA SER A 60 2.53 -31.71 21.56
C SER A 60 2.15 -32.77 20.52
N GLU A 61 1.80 -33.98 20.97
CA GLU A 61 1.19 -35.01 20.11
C GLU A 61 -0.35 -34.94 20.20
N LEU A 62 -1.02 -34.78 19.06
CA LEU A 62 -2.48 -34.81 18.97
C LEU A 62 -3.00 -36.23 18.68
N ASN A 63 -3.86 -36.74 19.54
CA ASN A 63 -4.56 -38.01 19.42
C ASN A 63 -6.06 -37.76 19.32
N ILE A 64 -6.69 -38.23 18.26
CA ILE A 64 -8.13 -38.03 18.00
C ILE A 64 -8.81 -39.38 17.91
N THR A 65 -9.73 -39.65 18.83
CA THR A 65 -10.63 -40.80 18.77
C THR A 65 -12.02 -40.35 18.34
N VAL A 66 -12.53 -40.91 17.24
CA VAL A 66 -13.92 -40.75 16.80
C VAL A 66 -14.68 -42.03 17.13
N ALA A 67 -15.66 -41.91 18.03
CA ALA A 67 -16.49 -43.03 18.47
C ALA A 67 -17.94 -42.79 18.04
N SER A 68 -18.49 -43.66 17.18
CA SER A 68 -19.86 -43.54 16.68
C SER A 68 -20.37 -44.86 16.10
N GLN A 69 -21.65 -44.95 15.73
CA GLN A 69 -22.23 -46.17 15.15
C GLN A 69 -21.60 -46.59 13.81
N ASN A 70 -21.00 -45.66 13.08
CA ASN A 70 -20.45 -45.86 11.73
C ASN A 70 -19.01 -45.34 11.60
N ALA A 71 -18.24 -45.33 12.69
CA ALA A 71 -16.88 -44.82 12.73
C ALA A 71 -15.96 -45.52 11.71
N SER A 72 -16.09 -46.84 11.55
CA SER A 72 -15.32 -47.60 10.55
C SER A 72 -15.64 -47.22 9.11
N ALA A 73 -16.90 -46.86 8.82
CA ALA A 73 -17.30 -46.40 7.50
C ALA A 73 -16.74 -44.99 7.23
N PHE A 74 -16.84 -44.10 8.23
CA PHE A 74 -16.26 -42.77 8.17
C PHE A 74 -14.74 -42.82 7.96
N GLN A 75 -14.02 -43.69 8.68
CA GLN A 75 -12.58 -43.92 8.51
C GLN A 75 -12.20 -44.23 7.06
N LYS A 76 -12.90 -45.20 6.44
CA LYS A 76 -12.63 -45.61 5.04
C LYS A 76 -12.79 -44.45 4.06
N GLN A 77 -13.70 -43.53 4.35
CA GLN A 77 -13.99 -42.39 3.50
C GLN A 77 -12.94 -41.28 3.64
N VAL A 78 -12.56 -40.93 4.86
CA VAL A 78 -11.64 -39.82 5.13
C VAL A 78 -10.17 -40.21 4.95
N LEU A 79 -9.82 -41.49 5.11
CA LEU A 79 -8.44 -41.99 4.90
C LEU A 79 -8.22 -42.63 3.52
N SER A 80 -9.15 -42.44 2.59
CA SER A 80 -8.91 -42.86 1.21
C SER A 80 -7.79 -42.01 0.58
N GLY A 81 -6.78 -42.68 0.03
CA GLY A 81 -5.65 -42.03 -0.67
C GLY A 81 -5.92 -41.76 -2.16
N GLU A 82 -7.13 -42.04 -2.64
CA GLU A 82 -7.47 -41.76 -4.04
C GLU A 82 -7.57 -40.24 -4.27
N PRO A 83 -7.12 -39.69 -5.40
CA PRO A 83 -7.23 -38.26 -5.69
C PRO A 83 -8.67 -37.71 -5.67
N SER A 84 -9.67 -38.58 -5.86
CA SER A 84 -11.10 -38.28 -5.79
C SER A 84 -11.71 -38.48 -4.39
N ALA A 85 -10.90 -38.85 -3.39
CA ALA A 85 -11.34 -38.95 -2.01
C ALA A 85 -11.77 -37.57 -1.47
N VAL A 86 -12.56 -37.60 -0.39
CA VAL A 86 -13.02 -36.37 0.30
C VAL A 86 -11.84 -35.60 0.89
N LEU A 87 -10.88 -36.34 1.48
CA LEU A 87 -9.71 -35.79 2.17
C LEU A 87 -8.42 -36.49 1.69
N PRO A 88 -8.03 -36.28 0.41
CA PRO A 88 -7.01 -37.10 -0.25
C PRO A 88 -5.61 -36.96 0.38
N ALA A 89 -5.35 -35.86 1.10
CA ALA A 89 -4.08 -35.63 1.79
C ALA A 89 -4.06 -36.10 3.25
N LEU A 90 -5.21 -36.43 3.85
CA LEU A 90 -5.27 -36.69 5.30
C LEU A 90 -4.36 -37.85 5.71
N ARG A 91 -4.43 -38.96 4.98
CA ARG A 91 -3.64 -40.17 5.27
C ARG A 91 -2.13 -39.89 5.28
N LEU A 92 -1.63 -39.18 4.28
CA LEU A 92 -0.22 -38.77 4.19
C LEU A 92 0.18 -37.98 5.44
N TYR A 93 -0.65 -37.02 5.84
CA TYR A 93 -0.32 -36.13 6.93
C TYR A 93 -0.42 -36.76 8.31
N THR A 94 -1.24 -37.81 8.48
CA THR A 94 -1.32 -38.56 9.74
C THR A 94 -0.27 -39.67 9.82
N GLU A 95 -0.08 -40.44 8.76
CA GLU A 95 0.79 -41.64 8.78
C GLU A 95 2.27 -41.29 8.58
N GLU A 96 2.59 -40.31 7.73
CA GLU A 96 3.98 -39.98 7.39
C GLU A 96 4.46 -38.66 8.01
N LYS A 97 3.59 -37.64 8.07
CA LYS A 97 3.94 -36.31 8.62
C LYS A 97 3.58 -36.14 10.10
N HIS A 98 2.87 -37.11 10.68
CA HIS A 98 2.49 -37.14 12.09
C HIS A 98 1.78 -35.86 12.59
N TYR A 99 0.75 -35.41 11.85
CA TYR A 99 -0.09 -34.27 12.23
C TYR A 99 -1.07 -34.62 13.36
N ALA A 100 -1.58 -35.85 13.36
CA ALA A 100 -2.38 -36.41 14.44
C ALA A 100 -2.36 -37.94 14.35
N ASN A 101 -2.55 -38.61 15.48
CA ASN A 101 -2.88 -40.03 15.51
C ASN A 101 -4.40 -40.19 15.53
N LEU A 102 -4.95 -40.94 14.58
CA LEU A 102 -6.39 -41.10 14.43
C LEU A 102 -6.86 -42.49 14.83
N PHE A 103 -7.93 -42.55 15.61
CA PHE A 103 -8.57 -43.78 16.07
C PHE A 103 -10.07 -43.71 15.80
N PHE A 104 -10.63 -44.79 15.26
CA PHE A 104 -12.05 -44.88 14.92
C PHE A 104 -12.62 -46.11 15.60
N GLN A 105 -13.66 -45.93 16.40
CA GLN A 105 -14.26 -46.99 17.19
C GLN A 105 -15.77 -47.05 16.93
N ASP A 106 -16.23 -48.19 16.41
CA ASP A 106 -17.65 -48.44 16.33
C ASP A 106 -18.20 -48.70 17.74
N ILE A 107 -19.24 -47.96 18.12
CA ILE A 107 -19.95 -48.10 19.39
C ILE A 107 -21.46 -48.11 19.13
N ASP A 108 -22.24 -48.77 19.99
CA ASP A 108 -23.70 -48.73 19.91
C ASP A 108 -24.23 -47.47 20.62
N VAL A 109 -24.93 -46.63 19.86
CA VAL A 109 -25.49 -45.36 20.34
C VAL A 109 -27.01 -45.28 20.13
N ALA A 110 -27.63 -46.35 19.63
CA ALA A 110 -29.01 -46.35 19.12
C ALA A 110 -30.09 -46.19 20.22
N SER A 111 -29.74 -46.31 21.49
CA SER A 111 -30.67 -46.22 22.63
C SER A 111 -30.15 -45.33 23.75
N GLY A 112 -29.23 -44.40 23.43
CA GLY A 112 -28.37 -43.76 24.41
C GLY A 112 -27.17 -44.63 24.76
N ILE A 113 -26.09 -44.01 25.21
CA ILE A 113 -24.86 -44.71 25.57
C ILE A 113 -24.83 -44.90 27.09
N ASP A 114 -24.96 -46.16 27.51
CA ASP A 114 -24.74 -46.59 28.89
C ASP A 114 -23.32 -47.15 29.09
N GLN A 115 -23.05 -47.71 30.27
CA GLN A 115 -21.77 -48.33 30.60
C GLN A 115 -21.32 -49.41 29.58
N ALA A 116 -22.26 -50.18 29.03
CA ALA A 116 -21.96 -51.20 28.02
C ALA A 116 -21.62 -50.57 26.66
N GLY A 117 -22.28 -49.46 26.30
CA GLY A 117 -21.99 -48.68 25.10
C GLY A 117 -20.59 -48.05 25.08
N LEU A 118 -20.06 -47.64 26.24
CA LEU A 118 -18.68 -47.10 26.36
C LEU A 118 -17.59 -48.17 26.49
N ALA A 119 -17.93 -49.44 26.77
CA ALA A 119 -16.96 -50.51 26.99
C ALA A 119 -15.90 -50.69 25.87
N PRO A 120 -16.19 -50.43 24.58
CA PRO A 120 -15.17 -50.50 23.52
C PRO A 120 -14.09 -49.42 23.59
N LEU A 121 -14.27 -48.36 24.40
CA LEU A 121 -13.30 -47.27 24.53
C LEU A 121 -12.22 -47.58 25.57
N ASP A 122 -10.97 -47.37 25.17
CA ASP A 122 -9.80 -47.62 26.02
C ASP A 122 -9.44 -46.39 26.88
N PHE A 123 -10.15 -46.20 27.99
CA PHE A 123 -9.91 -45.07 28.91
C PHE A 123 -8.55 -45.13 29.63
N GLU A 124 -8.01 -46.34 29.83
CA GLU A 124 -6.75 -46.53 30.58
C GLU A 124 -5.54 -46.09 29.75
N ASN A 125 -5.45 -46.51 28.49
CA ASN A 125 -4.30 -46.18 27.64
C ASN A 125 -4.47 -44.86 26.89
N ARG A 126 -5.71 -44.45 26.56
CA ARG A 126 -5.96 -43.22 25.79
C ARG A 126 -6.03 -41.96 26.63
N LYS A 127 -6.33 -42.09 27.93
CA LYS A 127 -6.34 -40.97 28.88
C LYS A 127 -7.03 -39.72 28.34
N TYR A 128 -8.28 -39.87 27.88
CA TYR A 128 -9.03 -38.78 27.25
C TYR A 128 -9.10 -37.55 28.16
N ASN A 129 -8.69 -36.40 27.61
CA ASN A 129 -8.60 -35.14 28.34
C ASN A 129 -9.49 -34.04 27.76
N TYR A 130 -9.88 -34.16 26.49
CA TYR A 130 -10.84 -33.28 25.84
C TYR A 130 -11.92 -34.11 25.18
N ILE A 131 -13.16 -34.04 25.68
CA ILE A 131 -14.24 -34.91 25.21
C ILE A 131 -15.36 -34.04 24.65
N ILE A 132 -15.85 -34.39 23.47
CA ILE A 132 -16.98 -33.72 22.80
C ILE A 132 -18.08 -34.75 22.61
N VAL A 133 -19.26 -34.48 23.17
CA VAL A 133 -20.43 -35.35 23.08
C VAL A 133 -21.46 -34.72 22.14
N SER A 134 -21.80 -35.45 21.09
CA SER A 134 -22.93 -35.12 20.22
C SER A 134 -23.52 -36.33 19.49
N LEU A 135 -24.55 -36.89 20.10
CA LEU A 135 -25.33 -38.03 19.62
C LEU A 135 -26.61 -37.61 18.89
N GLY A 136 -26.83 -36.30 18.68
CA GLY A 136 -27.97 -35.76 17.92
C GLY A 136 -29.28 -35.65 18.71
N ASP A 137 -29.28 -35.93 20.00
CA ASP A 137 -30.42 -35.70 20.91
C ASP A 137 -29.92 -35.27 22.30
N GLY A 138 -30.66 -34.37 22.94
CA GLY A 138 -30.29 -33.78 24.23
C GLY A 138 -30.27 -34.78 25.38
N GLU A 139 -31.24 -35.70 25.42
CA GLU A 139 -31.32 -36.74 26.47
C GLU A 139 -30.18 -37.76 26.32
N HIS A 140 -29.93 -38.24 25.10
CA HIS A 140 -28.80 -39.12 24.82
C HIS A 140 -27.44 -38.47 25.13
N ASN A 141 -27.27 -37.17 24.82
CA ASN A 141 -26.07 -36.43 25.18
C ASN A 141 -25.86 -36.36 26.69
N TRP A 142 -26.95 -36.18 27.45
CA TRP A 142 -26.92 -36.15 28.92
C TRP A 142 -26.54 -37.51 29.51
N ILE A 143 -27.20 -38.59 29.07
CA ILE A 143 -26.93 -39.96 29.54
C ILE A 143 -25.46 -40.32 29.28
N ALA A 144 -24.98 -40.04 28.06
CA ALA A 144 -23.59 -40.30 27.70
C ALA A 144 -22.61 -39.47 28.55
N ALA A 145 -22.94 -38.22 28.85
CA ALA A 145 -22.12 -37.36 29.68
C ALA A 145 -22.03 -37.86 31.14
N LEU A 146 -23.16 -38.29 31.71
CA LEU A 146 -23.22 -38.87 33.06
C LEU A 146 -22.32 -40.12 33.17
N GLU A 147 -22.44 -41.03 32.21
CA GLU A 147 -21.65 -42.26 32.19
C GLU A 147 -20.15 -41.97 31.95
N LEU A 148 -19.83 -41.04 31.05
CA LEU A 148 -18.44 -40.61 30.81
C LEU A 148 -17.79 -40.06 32.08
N LEU A 149 -18.49 -39.18 32.82
CA LEU A 149 -17.96 -38.62 34.07
C LEU A 149 -17.68 -39.70 35.10
N THR A 150 -18.62 -40.62 35.29
CA THR A 150 -18.47 -41.76 36.20
C THR A 150 -17.24 -42.59 35.82
N ARG A 151 -17.09 -42.93 34.53
CA ARG A 151 -15.98 -43.75 34.04
C ARG A 151 -14.63 -43.06 34.17
N LEU A 152 -14.56 -41.75 33.88
CA LEU A 152 -13.33 -40.96 34.01
C LEU A 152 -12.88 -40.87 35.47
N TYR A 153 -13.83 -40.71 36.40
CA TYR A 153 -13.59 -40.67 37.84
C TYR A 153 -13.08 -42.02 38.38
N GLU A 154 -13.72 -43.13 37.99
CA GLU A 154 -13.25 -44.48 38.34
C GLU A 154 -11.81 -44.73 37.88
N THR A 155 -11.50 -44.31 36.65
CA THR A 155 -10.16 -44.47 36.06
C THR A 155 -9.10 -43.69 36.84
N GLN A 156 -9.42 -42.46 37.30
CA GLN A 156 -8.55 -41.67 38.18
C GLN A 156 -8.34 -42.34 39.55
N ARG A 157 -9.39 -42.90 40.14
CA ARG A 157 -9.34 -43.51 41.48
C ARG A 157 -8.54 -44.81 41.53
N ASN A 158 -8.44 -45.53 40.41
CA ASN A 158 -7.74 -46.81 40.30
C ASN A 158 -6.19 -46.69 40.21
N GLY A 159 -5.62 -45.52 40.52
CA GLY A 159 -4.16 -45.35 40.65
C GLY A 159 -3.42 -44.99 39.36
N LEU A 160 -4.14 -44.59 38.31
CA LEU A 160 -3.55 -43.92 37.15
C LEU A 160 -3.30 -42.45 37.53
N GLU A 161 -2.05 -42.09 37.85
CA GLU A 161 -1.65 -40.69 38.06
C GLU A 161 -1.96 -39.88 36.79
N TYR A 162 -2.93 -38.97 36.88
CA TYR A 162 -3.28 -38.02 35.82
C TYR A 162 -2.84 -36.62 36.26
N SER A 163 -1.94 -36.01 35.47
CA SER A 163 -1.29 -34.73 35.81
C SER A 163 -1.96 -33.49 35.20
N GLY A 164 -2.88 -33.67 34.24
CA GLY A 164 -3.50 -32.59 33.46
C GLY A 164 -4.88 -32.13 33.95
N LYS A 165 -5.49 -31.21 33.22
CA LYS A 165 -6.93 -30.87 33.34
C LYS A 165 -7.75 -31.76 32.41
N ARG A 166 -9.05 -31.95 32.68
CA ARG A 166 -9.99 -32.61 31.77
C ARG A 166 -11.21 -31.76 31.53
N ILE A 167 -11.77 -31.84 30.32
CA ILE A 167 -13.03 -31.20 29.96
C ILE A 167 -13.95 -32.15 29.21
N LEU A 168 -15.24 -32.09 29.57
CA LEU A 168 -16.36 -32.73 28.90
C LEU A 168 -17.28 -31.65 28.30
N CYS A 169 -17.29 -31.55 26.98
CA CYS A 169 -18.06 -30.61 26.19
C CYS A 169 -19.31 -31.29 25.64
N ILE A 170 -20.49 -30.82 26.02
CA ILE A 170 -21.78 -31.45 25.70
C ILE A 170 -22.54 -30.54 24.74
N PHE A 171 -22.82 -31.03 23.53
CA PHE A 171 -23.56 -30.26 22.53
C PHE A 171 -25.05 -30.20 22.89
N GLN A 172 -25.66 -29.04 22.69
CA GLN A 172 -27.08 -28.80 22.90
C GLN A 172 -27.74 -28.34 21.60
N GLU A 173 -28.63 -29.19 21.09
CA GLU A 173 -29.50 -28.86 19.98
C GLU A 173 -30.48 -27.75 20.40
N ALA A 174 -30.86 -26.86 19.47
CA ALA A 174 -31.80 -25.78 19.77
C ALA A 174 -33.23 -26.28 20.07
N SER A 175 -33.59 -27.48 19.61
CA SER A 175 -34.93 -28.07 19.71
C SER A 175 -35.13 -28.99 20.92
N GLU A 176 -34.05 -29.55 21.49
CA GLU A 176 -34.11 -30.60 22.51
C GLU A 176 -33.02 -30.34 23.56
N THR A 177 -33.42 -29.72 24.68
CA THR A 177 -32.51 -29.37 25.77
C THR A 177 -32.87 -30.12 27.03
N VAL A 178 -31.85 -30.68 27.67
CA VAL A 178 -31.90 -31.09 29.09
C VAL A 178 -32.29 -29.88 29.94
N ASP A 179 -33.08 -30.11 31.00
CA ASP A 179 -33.48 -29.03 31.91
C ASP A 179 -32.29 -28.43 32.69
N GLU A 180 -32.49 -27.25 33.29
CA GLU A 180 -31.41 -26.56 34.01
C GLU A 180 -31.00 -27.27 35.31
N GLU A 181 -31.86 -28.10 35.90
CA GLU A 181 -31.57 -28.86 37.11
C GLU A 181 -30.57 -29.98 36.80
N ASP A 182 -30.84 -30.75 35.76
CA ASP A 182 -29.98 -31.81 35.25
C ASP A 182 -28.63 -31.29 34.75
N ARG A 183 -28.61 -30.10 34.14
CA ARG A 183 -27.35 -29.42 33.76
C ARG A 183 -26.52 -29.05 34.97
N THR A 184 -27.17 -28.44 35.97
CA THR A 184 -26.49 -28.04 37.21
C THR A 184 -25.94 -29.27 37.92
N SER A 185 -26.72 -30.36 37.95
CA SER A 185 -26.31 -31.65 38.50
C SER A 185 -25.03 -32.19 37.84
N LEU A 186 -24.96 -32.21 36.50
CA LEU A 186 -23.76 -32.65 35.79
C LEU A 186 -22.54 -31.77 36.06
N VAL A 187 -22.72 -30.44 36.11
CA VAL A 187 -21.63 -29.51 36.42
C VAL A 187 -21.11 -29.74 37.84
N THR A 188 -22.00 -29.83 38.82
CA THR A 188 -21.63 -30.12 40.21
C THR A 188 -20.91 -31.47 40.33
N MET A 189 -21.41 -32.51 39.66
CA MET A 189 -20.75 -33.82 39.65
C MET A 189 -19.35 -33.76 39.00
N GLY A 190 -19.20 -33.01 37.91
CA GLY A 190 -17.91 -32.74 37.28
C GLY A 190 -16.92 -32.05 38.23
N GLU A 191 -17.36 -31.00 38.92
CA GLU A 191 -16.55 -30.30 39.93
C GLU A 191 -16.09 -31.23 41.06
N GLU A 192 -16.98 -32.09 41.56
CA GLU A 192 -16.66 -33.11 42.57
C GLU A 192 -15.62 -34.13 42.06
N TYR A 193 -15.63 -34.42 40.76
CA TYR A 193 -14.69 -35.35 40.12
C TYR A 193 -13.42 -34.66 39.59
N GLY A 194 -13.31 -33.33 39.69
CA GLY A 194 -12.19 -32.57 39.13
C GLY A 194 -12.17 -32.54 37.60
N ILE A 195 -13.33 -32.68 36.96
CA ILE A 195 -13.53 -32.65 35.51
C ILE A 195 -14.40 -31.45 35.16
N GLU A 196 -13.91 -30.59 34.27
CA GLU A 196 -14.68 -29.46 33.80
C GLU A 196 -15.82 -29.91 32.88
N VAL A 197 -17.05 -29.50 33.17
CA VAL A 197 -18.21 -29.80 32.32
C VAL A 197 -18.69 -28.52 31.66
N HIS A 198 -18.84 -28.55 30.35
CA HIS A 198 -19.24 -27.39 29.56
C HIS A 198 -20.32 -27.75 28.56
N PHE A 199 -21.41 -26.99 28.56
CA PHE A 199 -22.47 -27.12 27.56
C PHE A 199 -22.31 -26.03 26.51
N PHE A 200 -22.41 -26.40 25.23
CA PHE A 200 -22.29 -25.46 24.11
C PHE A 200 -23.38 -25.72 23.05
N GLY A 201 -23.72 -24.71 22.25
CA GLY A 201 -24.70 -24.81 21.16
C GLY A 201 -26.00 -24.00 21.34
N LYS A 202 -26.45 -23.75 22.58
CA LYS A 202 -27.73 -23.07 22.92
C LYS A 202 -27.81 -21.57 22.54
N GLU A 203 -26.67 -20.90 22.36
CA GLU A 203 -26.62 -19.46 22.09
C GLU A 203 -26.88 -19.11 20.61
N SER A 204 -27.14 -17.83 20.30
CA SER A 204 -27.32 -17.25 18.93
C SER A 204 -26.44 -17.90 17.85
N PRO A 205 -26.86 -18.05 16.57
CA PRO A 205 -26.04 -18.63 15.49
C PRO A 205 -24.74 -17.87 15.19
N SER A 206 -24.44 -16.80 15.93
CA SER A 206 -23.19 -16.06 15.93
C SER A 206 -22.17 -16.63 16.93
N VAL A 207 -20.90 -16.39 16.65
CA VAL A 207 -19.80 -16.48 17.63
C VAL A 207 -19.85 -15.31 18.61
N SER A 208 -19.04 -15.32 19.68
CA SER A 208 -18.90 -14.18 20.57
C SER A 208 -18.41 -12.95 19.84
N ALA A 209 -18.76 -11.78 20.41
CA ALA A 209 -18.30 -10.49 19.91
C ALA A 209 -16.75 -10.40 19.86
N ASP A 210 -16.06 -11.10 20.76
CA ASP A 210 -14.59 -11.10 20.82
C ASP A 210 -13.95 -11.93 19.70
N LEU A 211 -14.43 -13.16 19.46
CA LEU A 211 -13.97 -13.98 18.33
C LEU A 211 -14.28 -13.32 16.99
N GLU A 212 -15.50 -12.79 16.83
CA GLU A 212 -15.90 -12.09 15.61
C GLU A 212 -15.02 -10.88 15.33
N ARG A 213 -14.80 -10.05 16.36
CA ARG A 213 -13.92 -8.88 16.25
C ARG A 213 -12.50 -9.28 15.87
N THR A 214 -11.93 -10.28 16.55
CA THR A 214 -10.56 -10.74 16.29
C THR A 214 -10.40 -11.23 14.85
N ALA A 215 -11.37 -12.02 14.35
CA ALA A 215 -11.39 -12.50 12.97
C ALA A 215 -11.55 -11.35 11.96
N LYS A 216 -12.44 -10.38 12.22
CA LYS A 216 -12.58 -9.17 11.40
C LYS A 216 -11.30 -8.35 11.36
N ASN A 217 -10.62 -8.21 12.48
CA ASN A 217 -9.37 -7.46 12.56
C ASN A 217 -8.22 -8.15 11.81
N LEU A 218 -8.15 -9.49 11.87
CA LEU A 218 -7.22 -10.25 11.03
C LEU A 218 -7.51 -10.06 9.54
N ASN A 219 -8.79 -10.13 9.14
CA ASN A 219 -9.21 -9.90 7.76
C ASN A 219 -8.84 -8.49 7.30
N PHE A 220 -9.13 -7.48 8.12
CA PHE A 220 -8.78 -6.09 7.85
C PHE A 220 -7.26 -5.89 7.72
N ALA A 221 -6.47 -6.47 8.63
CA ALA A 221 -5.01 -6.41 8.57
C ALA A 221 -4.46 -7.04 7.28
N TYR A 222 -5.05 -8.15 6.85
CA TYR A 222 -4.71 -8.81 5.59
C TYR A 222 -5.07 -7.96 4.37
N GLU A 223 -6.30 -7.41 4.30
CA GLU A 223 -6.73 -6.55 3.18
C GLU A 223 -5.87 -5.28 3.06
N MET A 224 -5.45 -4.69 4.19
CA MET A 224 -4.56 -3.53 4.22
C MET A 224 -3.20 -3.76 3.56
N GLN A 225 -2.73 -5.01 3.44
CA GLN A 225 -1.49 -5.30 2.72
C GLN A 225 -1.63 -5.12 1.21
N TYR A 226 -2.83 -5.37 0.66
CA TYR A 226 -3.11 -5.26 -0.77
C TYR A 226 -3.59 -3.86 -1.14
N ASP A 227 -4.39 -3.26 -0.26
CA ASP A 227 -4.86 -1.89 -0.36
C ASP A 227 -4.68 -1.16 0.98
N GLN A 228 -3.59 -0.39 1.09
CA GLN A 228 -3.28 0.39 2.29
C GLN A 228 -4.36 1.43 2.67
N ARG A 229 -5.27 1.75 1.74
CA ARG A 229 -6.32 2.77 1.87
C ARG A 229 -7.69 2.17 2.14
N ILE A 230 -7.82 0.84 2.22
CA ILE A 230 -9.10 0.21 2.53
C ILE A 230 -9.61 0.68 3.90
N GLY A 231 -10.89 1.05 3.94
CA GLY A 231 -11.56 1.46 5.18
C GLY A 231 -12.02 0.26 6.00
N LYS A 232 -12.01 0.38 7.34
CA LYS A 232 -12.47 -0.69 8.25
C LYS A 232 -13.89 -1.16 7.94
N LYS A 233 -14.81 -0.20 7.71
CA LYS A 233 -16.21 -0.50 7.37
C LYS A 233 -16.32 -1.35 6.10
N GLN A 234 -15.57 -1.02 5.07
CA GLN A 234 -15.57 -1.76 3.81
C GLN A 234 -15.00 -3.17 3.99
N ALA A 235 -13.90 -3.32 4.73
CA ALA A 235 -13.33 -4.63 5.04
C ALA A 235 -14.29 -5.50 5.88
N ASP A 236 -15.03 -4.91 6.81
CA ASP A 236 -16.06 -5.61 7.57
C ASP A 236 -17.23 -6.05 6.70
N GLU A 237 -17.66 -5.22 5.75
CA GLU A 237 -18.70 -5.56 4.78
C GLU A 237 -18.26 -6.76 3.92
N HIS A 238 -17.02 -6.75 3.40
CA HIS A 238 -16.45 -7.89 2.67
C HIS A 238 -16.41 -9.17 3.54
N PHE A 239 -15.98 -9.06 4.80
CA PHE A 239 -15.96 -10.18 5.73
C PHE A 239 -17.36 -10.72 6.00
N ASP A 240 -18.35 -9.85 6.25
CA ASP A 240 -19.73 -10.23 6.55
C ASP A 240 -20.41 -10.89 5.34
N GLU A 241 -20.10 -10.43 4.11
CA GLU A 241 -20.53 -11.08 2.88
C GLU A 241 -19.92 -12.48 2.74
N SER A 242 -18.61 -12.61 2.93
CA SER A 242 -17.93 -13.92 2.89
C SER A 242 -18.44 -14.87 3.96
N LYS A 243 -18.67 -14.38 5.19
CA LYS A 243 -19.23 -15.15 6.31
C LYS A 243 -20.66 -15.59 6.01
N ARG A 244 -21.50 -14.72 5.45
CA ARG A 244 -22.87 -15.10 5.05
C ARG A 244 -22.83 -16.20 3.98
N SER A 245 -22.00 -16.04 2.96
CA SER A 245 -21.89 -17.02 1.88
C SER A 245 -21.44 -18.39 2.39
N GLU A 246 -20.44 -18.40 3.27
CA GLU A 246 -19.81 -19.64 3.75
C GLU A 246 -20.59 -20.36 4.85
N PHE A 247 -21.24 -19.62 5.76
CA PHE A 247 -21.87 -20.22 6.95
C PHE A 247 -23.40 -20.22 6.92
N LEU A 248 -24.02 -19.33 6.13
CA LEU A 248 -25.48 -19.20 6.06
C LEU A 248 -26.06 -19.70 4.74
N GLU A 249 -25.36 -19.49 3.62
CA GLU A 249 -25.84 -19.84 2.26
C GLU A 249 -25.30 -21.19 1.76
N SER A 250 -24.09 -21.57 2.16
CA SER A 250 -23.43 -22.83 1.81
C SER A 250 -23.30 -23.75 3.03
N PRO A 251 -23.76 -25.03 3.04
CA PRO A 251 -24.67 -25.73 2.14
C PRO A 251 -26.10 -25.93 2.73
N HIS A 252 -27.10 -26.10 1.85
CA HIS A 252 -28.44 -26.59 2.22
C HIS A 252 -28.42 -28.08 2.59
N ALA A 253 -29.28 -28.44 3.55
CA ALA A 253 -29.36 -29.75 4.21
C ALA A 253 -29.22 -30.95 3.26
N TYR A 254 -28.43 -31.93 3.71
CA TYR A 254 -28.40 -33.28 3.14
C TYR A 254 -29.74 -33.99 3.41
N GLN A 255 -30.09 -35.00 2.61
CA GLN A 255 -31.05 -36.02 3.08
C GLN A 255 -30.35 -36.84 4.17
N GLU A 256 -31.01 -37.08 5.31
CA GLU A 256 -30.52 -37.97 6.37
C GLU A 256 -30.06 -39.31 5.77
N GLY A 257 -28.81 -39.70 6.06
CA GLY A 257 -28.27 -41.00 5.68
C GLY A 257 -27.42 -41.04 4.39
N ASP A 258 -27.21 -39.93 3.67
CA ASP A 258 -26.48 -39.96 2.40
C ASP A 258 -24.97 -39.65 2.54
N LEU A 259 -24.15 -40.70 2.61
CA LEU A 259 -22.67 -40.67 2.68
C LEU A 259 -21.97 -40.17 1.38
N LYS A 260 -22.71 -39.66 0.38
CA LYS A 260 -22.13 -39.08 -0.85
C LYS A 260 -21.72 -37.62 -0.64
N ILE A 261 -20.58 -37.47 0.02
CA ILE A 261 -20.12 -36.29 0.77
C ILE A 261 -19.40 -35.20 -0.05
N VAL A 262 -19.15 -35.35 -1.35
CA VAL A 262 -18.06 -34.56 -1.98
C VAL A 262 -18.38 -33.08 -2.29
N SER A 263 -19.62 -32.70 -2.65
CA SER A 263 -19.87 -31.32 -3.14
C SER A 263 -20.05 -30.25 -2.06
N ASN A 264 -20.45 -30.62 -0.84
CA ASN A 264 -20.86 -29.69 0.22
C ASN A 264 -19.91 -29.70 1.45
N PHE A 265 -18.92 -30.58 1.48
CA PHE A 265 -18.00 -30.75 2.61
C PHE A 265 -16.93 -29.64 2.70
N ILE A 266 -16.76 -28.87 1.63
CA ILE A 266 -15.58 -28.02 1.36
C ILE A 266 -15.90 -26.51 1.44
N GLY A 267 -17.18 -26.11 1.58
CA GLY A 267 -17.58 -24.69 1.63
C GLY A 267 -17.55 -23.97 0.26
N ALA A 268 -18.12 -22.76 0.19
CA ALA A 268 -18.19 -21.93 -1.01
C ALA A 268 -17.15 -20.79 -1.04
N GLU A 269 -16.90 -20.12 0.09
CA GLU A 269 -16.03 -18.94 0.22
C GLU A 269 -15.08 -19.10 1.42
N TYR A 270 -13.77 -19.05 1.21
CA TYR A 270 -12.80 -19.44 2.25
C TYR A 270 -12.28 -18.27 3.12
N ASN A 271 -12.49 -17.01 2.72
CA ASN A 271 -11.81 -15.87 3.36
C ASN A 271 -12.25 -15.68 4.83
N ALA A 272 -13.55 -15.58 5.10
CA ALA A 272 -14.05 -15.41 6.47
C ALA A 272 -13.77 -16.65 7.35
N ASP A 273 -13.92 -17.86 6.81
CA ASP A 273 -13.64 -19.12 7.51
C ASP A 273 -12.16 -19.27 7.87
N SER A 274 -11.26 -18.90 6.96
CA SER A 274 -9.81 -18.88 7.22
C SER A 274 -9.44 -17.86 8.29
N SER A 275 -10.04 -16.66 8.26
CA SER A 275 -9.82 -15.62 9.28
C SER A 275 -10.33 -16.04 10.66
N LEU A 276 -11.50 -16.69 10.71
CA LEU A 276 -12.03 -17.29 11.94
C LEU A 276 -11.13 -18.42 12.45
N ALA A 277 -10.72 -19.36 11.61
CA ALA A 277 -9.85 -20.46 12.00
C ALA A 277 -8.49 -19.96 12.53
N SER A 278 -7.95 -18.89 11.93
CA SER A 278 -6.74 -18.23 12.44
C SER A 278 -6.96 -17.60 13.82
N ALA A 279 -8.09 -16.91 14.03
CA ALA A 279 -8.48 -16.33 15.32
C ALA A 279 -8.66 -17.40 16.42
N VAL A 280 -9.36 -18.50 16.12
CA VAL A 280 -9.53 -19.65 17.03
C VAL A 280 -8.19 -20.22 17.50
N HIS A 281 -7.15 -20.13 16.67
CA HIS A 281 -5.82 -20.66 16.98
C HIS A 281 -4.89 -19.64 17.68
N ILE A 282 -5.30 -18.39 17.88
CA ILE A 282 -4.49 -17.41 18.62
C ILE A 282 -4.22 -17.86 20.06
N PRO A 283 -5.20 -18.35 20.84
CA PRO A 283 -4.96 -18.87 22.19
C PRO A 283 -3.85 -19.93 22.25
N VAL A 284 -3.77 -20.83 21.26
CA VAL A 284 -2.71 -21.85 21.15
C VAL A 284 -1.33 -21.22 20.97
N LYS A 285 -1.23 -20.17 20.14
CA LYS A 285 0.02 -19.42 19.94
C LYS A 285 0.43 -18.66 21.20
N LEU A 286 -0.53 -18.09 21.93
CA LEU A 286 -0.27 -17.42 23.20
C LEU A 286 0.15 -18.42 24.30
N ALA A 287 -0.40 -19.63 24.30
CA ALA A 287 0.06 -20.70 25.20
C ALA A 287 1.55 -21.03 24.94
N ALA A 288 1.96 -21.12 23.67
CA ALA A 288 3.38 -21.29 23.32
C ALA A 288 4.26 -20.13 23.79
N CYS A 289 3.77 -18.88 23.70
CA CYS A 289 4.48 -17.71 24.24
C CYS A 289 4.64 -17.79 25.77
N ARG A 290 3.61 -18.25 26.48
CA ARG A 290 3.63 -18.45 27.93
C ARG A 290 4.62 -19.53 28.34
N GLU A 291 4.72 -20.62 27.59
CA GLU A 291 5.71 -21.68 27.85
C GLU A 291 7.14 -21.20 27.60
N PHE A 292 7.35 -20.37 26.58
CA PHE A 292 8.67 -19.82 26.26
C PHE A 292 9.15 -18.79 27.29
N ALA A 293 8.25 -17.93 27.78
CA ALA A 293 8.53 -16.91 28.77
C ALA A 293 7.43 -16.88 29.86
N PRO A 294 7.49 -17.76 30.88
CA PRO A 294 6.44 -17.93 31.89
C PRO A 294 6.14 -16.68 32.73
N ASP A 295 7.15 -15.84 32.94
CA ASP A 295 7.07 -14.64 33.79
C ASP A 295 6.66 -13.38 33.02
N VAL A 296 6.37 -13.49 31.72
CA VAL A 296 6.04 -12.36 30.84
C VAL A 296 4.62 -12.55 30.29
N ASP A 297 3.88 -11.45 30.13
CA ASP A 297 2.58 -11.50 29.45
C ASP A 297 2.75 -12.15 28.05
N PRO A 298 1.92 -13.14 27.67
CA PRO A 298 2.07 -13.86 26.40
C PRO A 298 2.02 -12.96 25.15
N VAL A 299 1.26 -11.88 25.18
CA VAL A 299 1.17 -10.92 24.07
C VAL A 299 2.45 -10.10 23.98
N ASP A 300 3.05 -9.73 25.12
CA ASP A 300 4.32 -9.01 25.14
C ASP A 300 5.49 -9.90 24.72
N SER A 301 5.50 -11.16 25.15
CA SER A 301 6.43 -12.19 24.66
C SER A 301 6.33 -12.37 23.14
N LEU A 302 5.11 -12.41 22.59
CA LEU A 302 4.86 -12.44 21.14
C LEU A 302 5.42 -11.20 20.43
N LYS A 303 5.11 -9.99 20.92
CA LYS A 303 5.61 -8.73 20.34
C LYS A 303 7.14 -8.68 20.34
N GLN A 304 7.77 -9.11 21.44
CA GLN A 304 9.23 -9.18 21.53
C GLN A 304 9.79 -10.17 20.51
N ALA A 305 9.19 -11.35 20.38
CA ALA A 305 9.60 -12.33 19.39
C ALA A 305 9.50 -11.78 17.95
N ILE A 306 8.42 -11.08 17.62
CA ILE A 306 8.21 -10.43 16.32
C ILE A 306 9.29 -9.37 16.04
N ARG A 307 9.60 -8.53 17.03
CA ARG A 307 10.57 -7.44 16.88
C ARG A 307 12.00 -7.95 16.74
N GLU A 308 12.38 -8.94 17.54
CA GLU A 308 13.72 -9.52 17.55
C GLU A 308 13.92 -10.57 16.45
N LYS A 309 12.84 -11.05 15.82
CA LYS A 309 12.84 -12.20 14.90
C LYS A 309 13.58 -13.41 15.50
N ASN A 310 13.34 -13.65 16.80
CA ASN A 310 14.07 -14.66 17.56
C ASN A 310 13.53 -16.09 17.29
N ARG A 311 14.04 -17.09 18.02
CA ARG A 311 13.65 -18.50 17.81
C ARG A 311 12.15 -18.74 18.03
N LEU A 312 11.52 -18.08 19.01
CA LEU A 312 10.08 -18.23 19.25
C LEU A 312 9.29 -17.78 18.03
N TYR A 313 9.65 -16.63 17.43
CA TYR A 313 9.01 -16.14 16.20
C TYR A 313 9.08 -17.15 15.06
N GLY A 314 10.24 -17.76 14.83
CA GLY A 314 10.41 -18.82 13.83
C GLY A 314 9.50 -20.04 14.06
N ARG A 315 9.38 -20.47 15.32
CA ARG A 315 8.50 -21.57 15.72
C ARG A 315 7.02 -21.24 15.58
N LEU A 316 6.63 -19.99 15.86
CA LEU A 316 5.26 -19.52 15.67
C LEU A 316 4.88 -19.45 14.18
N CYS A 317 5.80 -19.05 13.31
CA CYS A 317 5.58 -19.09 11.85
C CYS A 317 5.40 -20.53 11.34
N MET A 318 6.25 -21.45 11.81
CA MET A 318 6.11 -22.88 11.51
C MET A 318 4.78 -23.44 12.03
N LEU A 319 4.37 -23.06 13.24
CA LEU A 319 3.09 -23.46 13.83
C LEU A 319 1.90 -22.94 13.00
N GLU A 320 1.95 -21.69 12.57
CA GLU A 320 0.91 -21.12 11.70
C GLU A 320 0.82 -21.87 10.37
N HIS A 321 1.96 -22.19 9.74
CA HIS A 321 1.98 -23.00 8.53
C HIS A 321 1.42 -24.41 8.75
N ARG A 322 1.78 -25.05 9.86
CA ARG A 322 1.28 -26.40 10.22
C ARG A 322 -0.23 -26.39 10.44
N ARG A 323 -0.75 -25.40 11.17
CA ARG A 323 -2.20 -25.19 11.33
C ARG A 323 -2.86 -24.94 9.98
N TRP A 324 -2.28 -24.07 9.14
CA TRP A 324 -2.80 -23.77 7.81
C TRP A 324 -2.89 -25.02 6.92
N ASN A 325 -1.84 -25.86 6.91
CA ASN A 325 -1.86 -27.15 6.22
C ASN A 325 -3.00 -28.03 6.73
N ALA A 326 -3.12 -28.20 8.05
CA ALA A 326 -4.17 -29.00 8.65
C ALA A 326 -5.57 -28.50 8.26
N TYR A 327 -5.77 -27.18 8.26
CA TYR A 327 -7.01 -26.54 7.84
C TYR A 327 -7.32 -26.81 6.36
N MET A 328 -6.33 -26.61 5.47
CA MET A 328 -6.51 -26.83 4.02
C MET A 328 -6.74 -28.30 3.66
N ILE A 329 -6.13 -29.24 4.39
CA ILE A 329 -6.40 -30.67 4.25
C ILE A 329 -7.87 -30.95 4.59
N MET A 330 -8.41 -30.38 5.67
CA MET A 330 -9.82 -30.52 6.04
C MET A 330 -10.79 -29.86 5.05
N ARG A 331 -10.29 -28.95 4.20
CA ARG A 331 -10.97 -28.38 3.04
C ARG A 331 -10.80 -29.22 1.76
N GLY A 332 -10.22 -30.42 1.85
CA GLY A 332 -10.04 -31.35 0.73
C GLY A 332 -8.84 -31.05 -0.18
N TYR A 333 -8.00 -30.07 0.16
CA TYR A 333 -6.84 -29.74 -0.68
C TYR A 333 -5.72 -30.78 -0.54
N ARG A 334 -4.95 -30.93 -1.62
CA ARG A 334 -3.71 -31.71 -1.64
C ARG A 334 -2.59 -30.99 -2.39
N ALA A 335 -1.36 -31.43 -2.15
CA ALA A 335 -0.24 -31.02 -2.98
C ALA A 335 -0.41 -31.52 -4.43
N PRO A 336 -0.04 -30.72 -5.44
CA PRO A 336 -0.01 -31.15 -6.82
C PRO A 336 1.14 -32.15 -7.06
N SER A 337 0.95 -33.08 -8.00
CA SER A 337 2.06 -33.85 -8.56
C SER A 337 2.96 -32.98 -9.45
N ILE A 338 4.20 -33.42 -9.72
CA ILE A 338 5.13 -32.69 -10.61
C ILE A 338 4.50 -32.40 -11.98
N GLN A 339 3.72 -33.35 -12.52
CA GLN A 339 3.02 -33.17 -13.80
C GLN A 339 1.90 -32.14 -13.69
N GLU A 340 1.11 -32.17 -12.61
CA GLU A 340 0.05 -31.18 -12.35
C GLU A 340 0.62 -29.77 -12.16
N GLU A 341 1.74 -29.63 -11.45
CA GLU A 341 2.43 -28.33 -11.33
C GLU A 341 2.75 -27.74 -12.71
N GLN A 342 3.33 -28.55 -13.60
CA GLN A 342 3.75 -28.09 -14.92
C GLN A 342 2.60 -27.82 -15.89
N THR A 343 1.44 -28.45 -15.68
CA THR A 343 0.30 -28.42 -16.62
C THR A 343 -0.89 -27.60 -16.13
N LEU A 344 -1.01 -27.31 -14.84
CA LEU A 344 -2.18 -26.67 -14.25
C LEU A 344 -1.86 -25.36 -13.53
N LEU A 345 -0.76 -25.30 -12.78
CA LEU A 345 -0.41 -24.10 -12.04
C LEU A 345 0.06 -22.99 -12.98
N TYR A 346 -0.30 -21.74 -12.66
CA TYR A 346 -0.01 -20.55 -13.47
C TYR A 346 -0.53 -20.60 -14.92
N GLN A 347 -1.55 -21.43 -15.18
CA GLN A 347 -2.23 -21.55 -16.47
C GLN A 347 -3.73 -21.32 -16.31
N GLY A 348 -4.40 -20.79 -17.33
CA GLY A 348 -5.86 -20.62 -17.32
C GLY A 348 -6.40 -19.73 -16.19
N GLY A 349 -5.57 -18.84 -15.63
CA GLY A 349 -5.92 -17.99 -14.48
C GLY A 349 -5.58 -18.58 -13.11
N ASN A 350 -5.07 -19.81 -13.04
CA ASN A 350 -4.53 -20.40 -11.81
C ASN A 350 -3.24 -19.70 -11.38
N THR A 351 -2.84 -19.90 -10.12
CA THR A 351 -1.61 -19.35 -9.54
C THR A 351 -0.75 -20.48 -8.99
N HIS A 352 -0.18 -20.33 -7.79
CA HIS A 352 0.42 -21.41 -7.01
C HIS A 352 -0.61 -22.46 -6.53
N GLN A 353 -1.89 -22.24 -6.84
CA GLN A 353 -3.02 -23.10 -6.55
C GLN A 353 -3.97 -23.23 -7.74
N ASP A 354 -4.70 -24.35 -7.75
CA ASP A 354 -5.88 -24.59 -8.61
C ASP A 354 -7.07 -24.87 -7.68
N LYS A 355 -7.96 -23.88 -7.52
CA LYS A 355 -9.12 -23.99 -6.62
C LYS A 355 -10.16 -25.01 -7.11
N LYS A 356 -10.28 -25.24 -8.42
CA LYS A 356 -11.28 -26.18 -8.97
C LYS A 356 -10.88 -27.63 -8.71
N LYS A 357 -9.58 -27.91 -8.74
CA LYS A 357 -9.03 -29.24 -8.43
C LYS A 357 -8.49 -29.37 -7.01
N LEU A 358 -8.66 -28.34 -6.19
CA LEU A 358 -8.21 -28.29 -4.80
C LEU A 358 -6.72 -28.61 -4.65
N LEU A 359 -5.89 -27.97 -5.49
CA LEU A 359 -4.44 -28.13 -5.46
C LEU A 359 -3.78 -26.90 -4.86
N HIS A 360 -2.81 -27.11 -3.97
CA HIS A 360 -2.00 -26.02 -3.42
C HIS A 360 -0.54 -26.45 -3.25
N ILE A 361 0.41 -25.71 -3.85
CA ILE A 361 1.82 -26.11 -3.83
C ILE A 361 2.46 -26.02 -2.43
N CYS A 362 1.93 -25.13 -1.57
CA CYS A 362 2.44 -24.94 -0.21
C CYS A 362 2.00 -26.02 0.78
N LEU A 363 1.23 -27.04 0.38
CA LEU A 363 0.92 -28.17 1.25
C LEU A 363 2.16 -29.06 1.42
N CYS A 364 3.02 -28.65 2.35
CA CYS A 364 4.28 -29.29 2.71
C CYS A 364 4.79 -28.75 4.05
N ASP A 365 5.84 -29.31 4.65
CA ASP A 365 6.31 -28.82 5.95
C ASP A 365 7.16 -27.53 5.88
N CYS A 366 7.00 -26.69 6.88
CA CYS A 366 7.75 -25.44 7.03
C CYS A 366 8.91 -25.61 8.02
N GLY A 367 10.01 -24.90 7.80
CA GLY A 367 11.12 -24.80 8.75
C GLY A 367 10.92 -23.66 9.76
N GLU A 368 11.79 -23.55 10.76
CA GLU A 368 11.73 -22.47 11.77
C GLU A 368 12.43 -21.17 11.33
N LYS A 369 13.04 -21.11 10.13
CA LYS A 369 13.89 -19.99 9.74
C LYS A 369 13.49 -19.44 8.38
N ALA A 370 13.38 -18.13 8.28
CA ALA A 370 13.32 -17.42 7.00
C ALA A 370 14.69 -17.49 6.30
N VAL A 371 14.82 -18.32 5.27
CA VAL A 371 16.09 -18.51 4.55
C VAL A 371 16.15 -17.73 3.24
N LEU A 372 15.01 -17.54 2.57
CA LEU A 372 14.90 -16.90 1.27
C LEU A 372 14.92 -15.37 1.40
N GLY A 373 13.81 -14.74 1.78
CA GLY A 373 13.73 -13.29 2.02
C GLY A 373 14.56 -12.42 1.06
N LYS A 374 15.40 -11.53 1.62
CA LYS A 374 16.29 -10.64 0.83
C LYS A 374 17.40 -11.38 0.05
N GLU A 375 17.63 -12.64 0.37
CA GLU A 375 18.69 -13.47 -0.20
C GLU A 375 18.16 -14.43 -1.28
N PHE A 376 16.89 -14.30 -1.69
CA PHE A 376 16.18 -15.25 -2.57
C PHE A 376 17.02 -15.67 -3.79
N ASP A 377 17.52 -14.70 -4.55
CA ASP A 377 18.28 -14.97 -5.78
C ASP A 377 19.60 -15.70 -5.46
N ARG A 378 20.32 -15.29 -4.40
CA ARG A 378 21.54 -15.98 -3.98
C ARG A 378 21.25 -17.43 -3.59
N GLN A 379 20.17 -17.65 -2.84
CA GLN A 379 19.76 -18.98 -2.39
C GLN A 379 19.30 -19.87 -3.55
N TYR A 380 18.54 -19.33 -4.50
CA TYR A 380 18.14 -20.03 -5.73
C TYR A 380 19.36 -20.47 -6.55
N HIS A 381 20.32 -19.58 -6.79
CA HIS A 381 21.55 -19.95 -7.50
C HIS A 381 22.35 -21.05 -6.77
N GLN A 382 22.41 -20.99 -5.44
CA GLN A 382 23.04 -22.05 -4.64
C GLN A 382 22.29 -23.38 -4.73
N TRP A 383 20.95 -23.34 -4.71
CA TRP A 383 20.09 -24.51 -4.86
C TRP A 383 20.37 -25.26 -6.16
N ILE A 384 20.37 -24.52 -7.28
CA ILE A 384 20.68 -25.05 -8.61
C ILE A 384 22.11 -25.58 -8.67
N ARG A 385 23.10 -24.80 -8.21
CA ARG A 385 24.52 -25.18 -8.26
C ARG A 385 24.84 -26.44 -7.45
N LYS A 386 24.24 -26.58 -6.27
CA LYS A 386 24.46 -27.71 -5.37
C LYS A 386 23.68 -28.97 -5.76
N LYS A 387 22.89 -28.92 -6.85
CA LYS A 387 22.02 -30.03 -7.29
C LYS A 387 21.05 -30.51 -6.21
N CYS A 388 20.51 -29.57 -5.43
CA CYS A 388 19.40 -29.81 -4.50
C CYS A 388 19.62 -30.94 -3.45
N PRO A 389 20.53 -30.79 -2.47
CA PRO A 389 20.52 -31.67 -1.30
C PRO A 389 19.16 -31.56 -0.58
N GLN A 390 18.55 -32.69 -0.25
CA GLN A 390 17.20 -32.77 0.33
C GLN A 390 17.07 -32.04 1.69
N ASP A 391 18.19 -31.79 2.37
CA ASP A 391 18.21 -31.18 3.70
C ASP A 391 18.66 -29.70 3.69
N PHE A 392 18.90 -29.10 2.53
CA PHE A 392 19.49 -27.75 2.46
C PHE A 392 18.49 -26.61 2.74
N PHE A 393 17.21 -26.83 2.41
CA PHE A 393 16.10 -25.88 2.61
C PHE A 393 14.89 -26.63 3.16
N SER A 394 13.96 -25.95 3.84
CA SER A 394 12.68 -26.59 4.23
C SER A 394 11.84 -26.98 3.02
N GLU A 395 10.77 -27.78 3.19
CA GLU A 395 9.89 -28.11 2.06
C GLU A 395 9.19 -26.87 1.51
N LEU A 396 8.76 -25.95 2.39
CA LEU A 396 8.12 -24.69 1.99
C LEU A 396 9.07 -23.75 1.23
N ASP A 397 10.33 -23.65 1.65
CA ASP A 397 11.36 -22.92 0.90
C ASP A 397 11.52 -23.54 -0.50
N ARG A 398 11.57 -24.87 -0.60
CA ARG A 398 11.63 -25.56 -1.89
C ARG A 398 10.39 -25.30 -2.73
N ALA A 399 9.19 -25.22 -2.14
CA ALA A 399 7.98 -24.86 -2.88
C ALA A 399 8.10 -23.45 -3.48
N SER A 400 8.63 -22.48 -2.73
CA SER A 400 8.91 -21.12 -3.21
C SER A 400 9.90 -21.12 -4.40
N LEU A 401 11.01 -21.86 -4.27
CA LEU A 401 12.01 -21.99 -5.34
C LEU A 401 11.45 -22.72 -6.58
N ARG A 402 10.62 -23.74 -6.39
CA ARG A 402 9.94 -24.46 -7.48
C ARG A 402 8.94 -23.58 -8.22
N CYS A 403 8.17 -22.75 -7.50
CA CYS A 403 7.30 -21.74 -8.11
C CYS A 403 8.08 -20.78 -8.99
N HIS A 404 9.22 -20.27 -8.49
CA HIS A 404 10.09 -19.40 -9.27
C HIS A 404 10.62 -20.12 -10.53
N GLN A 405 11.07 -21.36 -10.40
CA GLN A 405 11.55 -22.17 -11.54
C GLN A 405 10.44 -22.43 -12.58
N LEU A 406 9.23 -22.78 -12.14
CA LEU A 406 8.08 -23.04 -13.02
C LEU A 406 7.67 -21.78 -13.77
N THR A 407 7.54 -20.66 -13.04
CA THR A 407 7.16 -19.37 -13.63
C THR A 407 8.25 -18.83 -14.56
N GLU A 408 9.53 -19.12 -14.29
CA GLU A 408 10.63 -18.85 -15.23
C GLU A 408 10.45 -19.62 -16.56
N LEU A 409 10.12 -20.91 -16.51
CA LEU A 409 9.88 -21.72 -17.71
C LEU A 409 8.66 -21.23 -18.51
N LEU A 410 7.59 -20.82 -17.82
CA LEU A 410 6.38 -20.30 -18.45
C LEU A 410 6.62 -18.89 -19.02
N ALA A 411 7.33 -18.02 -18.30
CA ALA A 411 7.71 -16.69 -18.75
C ALA A 411 8.50 -16.73 -20.07
N ARG A 412 9.40 -17.72 -20.24
CA ARG A 412 10.15 -17.93 -21.49
C ARG A 412 9.27 -18.27 -22.70
N LYS A 413 8.06 -18.78 -22.48
CA LYS A 413 7.09 -19.10 -23.55
C LYS A 413 6.20 -17.91 -23.91
N THR A 414 6.19 -16.86 -23.10
CA THR A 414 5.37 -15.67 -23.34
C THR A 414 5.97 -14.81 -24.46
N ASP A 415 5.22 -14.61 -25.55
CA ASP A 415 5.62 -13.67 -26.60
C ASP A 415 5.30 -12.23 -26.18
N VAL A 416 6.26 -11.61 -25.50
CA VAL A 416 6.15 -10.25 -24.99
C VAL A 416 5.92 -9.23 -26.11
N LYS A 417 6.52 -9.44 -27.29
CA LYS A 417 6.35 -8.52 -28.44
C LYS A 417 4.92 -8.58 -28.96
N GLN A 418 4.35 -9.78 -29.07
CA GLN A 418 2.96 -9.94 -29.46
C GLN A 418 2.01 -9.28 -28.45
N LEU A 419 2.25 -9.43 -27.14
CA LEU A 419 1.43 -8.80 -26.10
C LEU A 419 1.49 -7.26 -26.17
N VAL A 420 2.69 -6.69 -26.32
CA VAL A 420 2.91 -5.25 -26.47
C VAL A 420 2.16 -4.70 -27.69
N ASN A 421 2.15 -5.43 -28.81
CA ASN A 421 1.43 -5.04 -30.04
C ASN A 421 -0.09 -4.99 -29.87
N ARG A 422 -0.67 -5.62 -28.84
CA ARG A 422 -2.12 -5.53 -28.54
C ARG A 422 -2.50 -4.19 -27.93
N ILE A 423 -1.54 -3.47 -27.34
CA ILE A 423 -1.74 -2.13 -26.79
C ILE A 423 -1.64 -1.14 -27.96
N SER A 424 -2.79 -0.77 -28.51
CA SER A 424 -2.91 0.11 -29.68
C SER A 424 -2.99 1.58 -29.26
N GLY A 425 -2.38 2.48 -30.03
CA GLY A 425 -2.40 3.92 -29.79
C GLY A 425 -1.07 4.49 -29.28
N ASP A 426 -0.86 5.77 -29.53
CA ASP A 426 0.42 6.48 -29.30
C ASP A 426 0.35 7.45 -28.11
N CYS A 427 -0.65 7.28 -27.22
CA CYS A 427 -0.73 8.08 -26.02
C CYS A 427 0.40 7.73 -25.03
N LEU A 428 0.70 8.67 -24.15
CA LEU A 428 1.80 8.50 -23.20
C LEU A 428 1.60 7.30 -22.26
N ALA A 429 0.38 7.11 -21.74
CA ALA A 429 0.08 6.03 -20.81
C ALA A 429 0.40 4.66 -21.42
N TYR A 430 0.06 4.47 -22.69
CA TYR A 430 0.35 3.24 -23.43
C TYR A 430 1.83 3.09 -23.76
N ALA A 431 2.52 4.16 -24.14
CA ALA A 431 3.97 4.12 -24.35
C ALA A 431 4.73 3.68 -23.09
N ASN A 432 4.37 4.25 -21.92
CA ASN A 432 4.97 3.88 -20.64
C ASN A 432 4.64 2.44 -20.23
N LEU A 433 3.40 1.98 -20.45
CA LEU A 433 3.02 0.59 -20.21
C LEU A 433 3.82 -0.39 -21.09
N ARG A 434 3.98 -0.09 -22.39
CA ARG A 434 4.76 -0.95 -23.30
C ARG A 434 6.21 -1.08 -22.83
N ARG A 435 6.84 0.02 -22.40
CA ARG A 435 8.19 0.00 -21.85
C ARG A 435 8.26 -0.75 -20.53
N SER A 436 7.33 -0.53 -19.60
CA SER A 436 7.34 -1.22 -18.30
C SER A 436 7.15 -2.73 -18.46
N ILE A 437 6.41 -3.18 -19.49
CA ILE A 437 6.32 -4.60 -19.88
C ILE A 437 7.69 -5.16 -20.30
N PHE A 438 8.49 -4.42 -21.09
CA PHE A 438 9.83 -4.87 -21.43
C PHE A 438 10.75 -4.94 -20.22
N LYS A 439 10.71 -3.93 -19.33
CA LYS A 439 11.45 -3.96 -18.06
C LYS A 439 11.08 -5.16 -17.19
N LEU A 440 9.78 -5.44 -17.10
CA LEU A 440 9.24 -6.60 -16.39
C LEU A 440 9.75 -7.91 -17.02
N ALA A 441 9.71 -8.03 -18.35
CA ALA A 441 10.21 -9.21 -19.05
C ALA A 441 11.71 -9.44 -18.80
N ASN A 442 12.49 -8.37 -18.77
CA ASN A 442 13.94 -8.37 -18.50
C ASN A 442 14.29 -8.58 -17.01
N ASP A 443 13.30 -8.63 -16.11
CA ASP A 443 13.50 -8.72 -14.66
C ASP A 443 14.40 -7.60 -14.12
N GLU A 444 14.19 -6.38 -14.61
CA GLU A 444 14.87 -5.20 -14.07
C GLU A 444 14.41 -4.93 -12.62
N GLU A 445 15.29 -4.33 -11.82
CA GLU A 445 15.04 -4.05 -10.40
C GLU A 445 13.78 -3.17 -10.24
N ASN A 446 12.92 -3.52 -9.28
CA ASN A 446 11.61 -2.89 -9.01
C ASN A 446 10.67 -2.79 -10.24
N SER A 447 10.90 -3.58 -11.29
CA SER A 447 10.08 -3.58 -12.50
C SER A 447 8.59 -3.85 -12.24
N LEU A 448 8.25 -4.60 -11.20
CA LEU A 448 6.88 -4.83 -10.76
C LEU A 448 6.17 -3.55 -10.31
N ALA A 449 6.85 -2.70 -9.54
CA ALA A 449 6.29 -1.44 -9.07
C ALA A 449 6.09 -0.47 -10.25
N VAL A 450 7.10 -0.34 -11.12
CA VAL A 450 7.03 0.48 -12.33
C VAL A 450 5.90 -0.01 -13.26
N TYR A 451 5.76 -1.32 -13.42
CA TYR A 451 4.69 -1.92 -14.21
C TYR A 451 3.30 -1.64 -13.62
N ARG A 452 3.11 -1.81 -12.31
CA ARG A 452 1.83 -1.54 -11.64
C ARG A 452 1.38 -0.09 -11.85
N ASN A 453 2.28 0.87 -11.61
CA ASN A 453 1.99 2.30 -11.79
C ASN A 453 1.62 2.62 -13.25
N ALA A 454 2.36 2.05 -14.22
CA ALA A 454 2.07 2.24 -15.64
C ALA A 454 0.74 1.57 -16.06
N LEU A 455 0.41 0.41 -15.51
CA LEU A 455 -0.84 -0.31 -15.75
C LEU A 455 -2.03 0.48 -15.23
N ASP A 456 -1.96 1.02 -14.01
CA ASP A 456 -3.04 1.81 -13.42
C ASP A 456 -3.33 3.07 -14.24
N ALA A 457 -2.28 3.80 -14.66
CA ALA A 457 -2.41 4.95 -15.55
C ALA A 457 -3.01 4.58 -16.92
N ALA A 458 -2.58 3.47 -17.50
CA ALA A 458 -3.10 2.98 -18.78
C ALA A 458 -4.56 2.51 -18.69
N LEU A 459 -4.94 1.83 -17.60
CA LEU A 459 -6.32 1.41 -17.35
C LEU A 459 -7.23 2.61 -17.12
N ALA A 460 -6.79 3.62 -16.37
CA ALA A 460 -7.53 4.87 -16.18
C ALA A 460 -7.77 5.59 -17.51
N TYR A 461 -6.74 5.70 -18.35
CA TYR A 461 -6.87 6.26 -19.69
C TYR A 461 -7.81 5.43 -20.57
N ALA A 462 -7.63 4.11 -20.63
CA ALA A 462 -8.47 3.23 -21.46
C ALA A 462 -9.95 3.32 -21.07
N ARG A 463 -10.29 3.36 -19.78
CA ARG A 463 -11.68 3.56 -19.31
C ARG A 463 -12.30 4.88 -19.78
N SER A 464 -11.47 5.92 -19.96
CA SER A 464 -11.93 7.21 -20.50
C SER A 464 -12.23 7.17 -22.00
N VAL A 465 -11.72 6.15 -22.71
CA VAL A 465 -11.92 5.94 -24.13
C VAL A 465 -13.03 4.91 -24.39
N SER A 466 -12.91 3.68 -23.88
CA SER A 466 -13.92 2.61 -24.00
C SER A 466 -13.70 1.43 -23.02
N GLU A 467 -14.74 0.63 -22.75
CA GLU A 467 -14.62 -0.60 -21.96
C GLU A 467 -13.84 -1.70 -22.72
N GLU A 468 -13.96 -1.76 -24.05
CA GLU A 468 -13.23 -2.72 -24.89
C GLU A 468 -11.71 -2.52 -24.80
N GLU A 469 -11.23 -1.28 -24.82
CA GLU A 469 -9.81 -0.97 -24.61
C GLU A 469 -9.36 -1.35 -23.20
N SER A 470 -10.18 -1.10 -22.19
CA SER A 470 -9.87 -1.51 -20.81
C SER A 470 -9.78 -3.04 -20.68
N ALA A 471 -10.69 -3.78 -21.32
CA ALA A 471 -10.68 -5.23 -21.36
C ALA A 471 -9.43 -5.79 -22.05
N ALA A 472 -9.00 -5.19 -23.17
CA ALA A 472 -7.79 -5.59 -23.88
C ALA A 472 -6.53 -5.44 -23.01
N ILE A 473 -6.41 -4.34 -22.26
CA ILE A 473 -5.29 -4.14 -21.31
C ILE A 473 -5.34 -5.16 -20.17
N ARG A 474 -6.52 -5.44 -19.60
CA ARG A 474 -6.70 -6.48 -18.57
C ARG A 474 -6.33 -7.89 -19.08
N GLU A 475 -6.53 -8.16 -20.36
CA GLU A 475 -6.07 -9.43 -20.98
C GLU A 475 -4.55 -9.50 -21.12
N VAL A 476 -3.90 -8.40 -21.50
CA VAL A 476 -2.43 -8.31 -21.52
C VAL A 476 -1.88 -8.54 -20.11
N ASP A 477 -2.46 -7.88 -19.09
CA ASP A 477 -2.04 -8.06 -17.70
C ASP A 477 -2.20 -9.50 -17.21
N ARG A 478 -3.30 -10.17 -17.56
CA ARG A 478 -3.52 -11.60 -17.28
C ARG A 478 -2.46 -12.48 -17.95
N ALA A 479 -2.10 -12.20 -19.20
CA ALA A 479 -1.08 -12.95 -19.93
C ALA A 479 0.35 -12.76 -19.35
N LEU A 480 0.60 -11.65 -18.66
CA LEU A 480 1.88 -11.37 -17.98
C LEU A 480 2.00 -12.03 -16.60
N ALA A 481 0.98 -12.73 -16.12
CA ALA A 481 0.98 -13.35 -14.78
C ALA A 481 2.23 -14.21 -14.48
N PRO A 482 2.71 -15.10 -15.38
CA PRO A 482 3.93 -15.87 -15.11
C PRO A 482 5.17 -14.99 -14.90
N ILE A 483 5.32 -13.91 -15.67
CA ILE A 483 6.45 -12.97 -15.52
C ILE A 483 6.32 -12.22 -14.19
N LYS A 484 5.12 -11.74 -13.87
CA LYS A 484 4.86 -11.04 -12.60
C LYS A 484 5.20 -11.92 -11.40
N THR A 485 4.73 -13.16 -11.39
CA THR A 485 5.02 -14.09 -10.28
C THR A 485 6.50 -14.44 -10.20
N ARG A 486 7.18 -14.68 -11.33
CA ARG A 486 8.63 -14.93 -11.34
C ARG A 486 9.38 -13.78 -10.66
N ASN A 487 9.11 -12.55 -11.08
CA ASN A 487 9.80 -11.36 -10.59
C ASN A 487 9.43 -11.04 -9.12
N ALA A 488 8.26 -11.49 -8.65
CA ALA A 488 7.82 -11.27 -7.27
C ALA A 488 8.66 -12.05 -6.26
N ARG A 489 9.41 -13.08 -6.70
CA ARG A 489 10.29 -13.90 -5.84
C ARG A 489 9.54 -14.36 -4.57
N THR A 490 8.32 -14.85 -4.77
CA THR A 490 7.38 -15.14 -3.68
C THR A 490 8.01 -16.10 -2.67
N ASP A 491 8.19 -15.60 -1.44
CA ASP A 491 8.62 -16.36 -0.28
C ASP A 491 7.38 -16.72 0.55
N PHE A 492 6.97 -17.99 0.50
CA PHE A 492 5.77 -18.44 1.20
C PHE A 492 5.93 -18.42 2.72
N PHE A 493 7.14 -18.61 3.26
CA PHE A 493 7.39 -18.42 4.69
C PHE A 493 7.05 -16.98 5.11
N GLY A 494 7.39 -16.02 4.25
CA GLY A 494 7.09 -14.61 4.45
C GLY A 494 5.58 -14.32 4.57
N LEU A 495 4.71 -15.12 3.95
CA LEU A 495 3.26 -14.96 4.07
C LEU A 495 2.74 -15.43 5.44
N ASP A 496 3.23 -16.58 5.94
CA ASP A 496 2.86 -17.08 7.28
C ASP A 496 3.40 -16.16 8.38
N ALA A 497 4.63 -15.67 8.20
CA ALA A 497 5.26 -14.67 9.06
C ALA A 497 4.40 -13.40 9.20
N GLN A 498 3.83 -12.92 8.10
CA GLN A 498 2.95 -11.76 8.12
C GLN A 498 1.69 -11.99 8.97
N LEU A 499 1.08 -13.17 8.90
CA LEU A 499 -0.08 -13.50 9.75
C LEU A 499 0.29 -13.48 11.24
N VAL A 500 1.46 -14.03 11.60
CA VAL A 500 1.96 -13.97 12.99
C VAL A 500 2.20 -12.53 13.43
N GLU A 501 2.75 -11.68 12.56
CA GLU A 501 3.02 -10.27 12.83
C GLU A 501 1.74 -9.43 13.04
N MET A 502 0.61 -9.88 12.47
CA MET A 502 -0.69 -9.21 12.63
C MET A 502 -1.42 -9.58 13.92
N ILE A 503 -1.04 -10.66 14.61
CA ILE A 503 -1.75 -11.13 15.80
C ILE A 503 -1.87 -10.03 16.88
N PRO A 504 -0.81 -9.28 17.25
CA PRO A 504 -0.94 -8.20 18.21
C PRO A 504 -2.02 -7.19 17.80
N PHE A 505 -2.00 -6.70 16.55
CA PHE A 505 -3.03 -5.80 16.00
C PHE A 505 -4.44 -6.38 16.16
N SER A 506 -4.63 -7.64 15.76
CA SER A 506 -5.95 -8.26 15.80
C SER A 506 -6.58 -8.33 17.20
N LEU A 507 -5.75 -8.50 18.23
CA LEU A 507 -6.17 -8.56 19.63
C LEU A 507 -6.47 -7.18 20.24
N TRP A 508 -5.63 -6.17 19.96
CA TRP A 508 -5.77 -4.87 20.61
C TRP A 508 -6.71 -3.92 19.86
N TYR A 509 -6.87 -4.06 18.53
CA TYR A 509 -7.69 -3.13 17.75
C TYR A 509 -9.16 -3.18 18.20
N GLU A 510 -9.76 -2.01 18.45
CA GLU A 510 -11.08 -1.82 19.08
C GLU A 510 -11.20 -2.31 20.54
N SER A 511 -10.16 -2.88 21.18
CA SER A 511 -10.10 -3.06 22.65
C SER A 511 -9.24 -2.03 23.37
N LYS A 512 -8.14 -1.62 22.76
CA LYS A 512 -7.14 -0.67 23.27
C LYS A 512 -6.78 0.31 22.15
N TYR A 513 -6.18 1.44 22.53
CA TYR A 513 -5.68 2.47 21.59
C TYR A 513 -6.74 2.95 20.56
N ASP A 514 -8.01 2.95 20.95
CA ASP A 514 -9.10 3.35 20.06
C ASP A 514 -9.09 4.87 19.77
N THR A 515 -8.38 5.60 20.61
CA THR A 515 -8.25 7.05 20.55
C THR A 515 -6.77 7.41 20.58
N VAL A 516 -6.30 7.99 19.49
CA VAL A 516 -4.97 8.60 19.44
C VAL A 516 -5.08 10.07 19.76
N LEU A 517 -4.46 10.49 20.86
CA LEU A 517 -4.36 11.90 21.24
C LEU A 517 -3.06 12.46 20.68
N THR A 518 -3.17 13.54 19.90
CA THR A 518 -2.05 14.19 19.24
C THR A 518 -1.98 15.65 19.68
N ILE A 519 -0.86 16.05 20.28
CA ILE A 519 -0.58 17.46 20.57
C ILE A 519 -0.03 18.10 19.31
N SER A 520 -0.75 19.09 18.77
CA SER A 520 -0.51 19.64 17.43
C SER A 520 -0.19 21.14 17.48
N ASP A 521 0.77 21.53 16.64
CA ASP A 521 1.14 22.92 16.32
C ASP A 521 0.37 23.45 15.10
N GLY A 522 -0.72 22.77 14.71
CA GLY A 522 -1.58 23.12 13.57
C GLY A 522 -0.92 22.77 12.23
N MET A 523 -0.95 23.69 11.26
CA MET A 523 -0.46 23.41 9.90
C MET A 523 1.02 23.04 9.84
N ALA A 524 1.84 23.45 10.82
CA ALA A 524 3.26 23.12 10.85
C ALA A 524 3.50 21.61 11.08
N SER A 525 2.72 20.99 11.97
CA SER A 525 2.83 19.57 12.36
C SER A 525 1.82 18.65 11.66
N ALA A 526 0.84 19.18 10.91
CA ALA A 526 -0.26 18.41 10.30
C ALA A 526 0.15 17.09 9.61
N ALA A 527 1.27 17.07 8.88
CA ALA A 527 1.76 15.84 8.27
C ALA A 527 2.17 14.76 9.30
N GLN A 528 2.79 15.15 10.41
CA GLN A 528 3.15 14.24 11.51
C GLN A 528 1.95 13.90 12.38
N ASP A 529 1.02 14.85 12.54
CA ASP A 529 -0.17 14.70 13.37
C ASP A 529 -0.99 13.48 12.97
N VAL A 530 -1.08 13.20 11.66
CA VAL A 530 -1.89 12.10 11.12
C VAL A 530 -1.17 10.75 11.07
N ILE A 531 0.15 10.68 11.26
CA ILE A 531 0.92 9.43 11.03
C ILE A 531 0.49 8.34 12.01
N VAL A 532 0.62 8.57 13.32
CA VAL A 532 0.27 7.57 14.33
C VAL A 532 -1.22 7.18 14.25
N PRO A 533 -2.19 8.12 14.16
CA PRO A 533 -3.58 7.75 13.91
C PRO A 533 -3.77 6.85 12.68
N THR A 534 -3.04 7.11 11.59
CA THR A 534 -3.11 6.33 10.35
C THR A 534 -2.52 4.93 10.51
N LEU A 535 -1.35 4.80 11.12
CA LEU A 535 -0.67 3.49 11.29
C LEU A 535 -1.46 2.58 12.23
N PHE A 536 -2.06 3.16 13.28
CA PHE A 536 -2.92 2.41 14.22
C PHE A 536 -4.34 2.19 13.69
N CYS A 537 -4.70 2.79 12.56
CA CYS A 537 -6.08 2.82 12.04
C CYS A 537 -7.09 3.29 13.10
N ALA A 538 -6.68 4.24 13.96
CA ALA A 538 -7.41 4.58 15.17
C ALA A 538 -8.83 5.06 14.86
N PRO A 539 -9.88 4.48 15.47
CA PRO A 539 -11.26 4.93 15.26
C PRO A 539 -11.46 6.42 15.58
N ASN A 540 -10.77 6.94 16.60
CA ASN A 540 -10.82 8.34 16.98
C ASN A 540 -9.42 8.95 17.01
N ALA A 541 -9.29 10.17 16.51
CA ALA A 541 -8.08 10.97 16.66
C ALA A 541 -8.42 12.32 17.29
N VAL A 542 -7.85 12.63 18.44
CA VAL A 542 -8.08 13.90 19.15
C VAL A 542 -6.86 14.78 18.98
N PHE A 543 -7.02 15.92 18.33
CA PHE A 543 -5.96 16.89 18.10
C PHE A 543 -6.11 18.04 19.11
N VAL A 544 -5.11 18.20 19.96
CA VAL A 544 -5.10 19.17 21.06
C VAL A 544 -4.08 20.25 20.78
N GLY A 545 -4.46 21.53 20.93
CA GLY A 545 -3.52 22.64 20.84
C GLY A 545 -4.18 23.98 20.62
N LYS A 546 -3.38 25.05 20.61
CA LYS A 546 -3.88 26.40 20.30
C LYS A 546 -4.21 26.55 18.81
N ALA A 547 -3.34 26.04 17.94
CA ALA A 547 -3.45 26.21 16.49
C ALA A 547 -4.48 25.29 15.82
N VAL A 548 -4.98 24.26 16.54
CA VAL A 548 -5.97 23.29 16.02
C VAL A 548 -7.36 23.91 15.79
N GLY A 549 -7.61 25.11 16.35
CA GLY A 549 -8.82 25.89 16.07
C GLY A 549 -8.89 26.49 14.68
N SER A 550 -7.81 26.41 13.90
CA SER A 550 -7.79 26.86 12.51
C SER A 550 -8.72 26.00 11.64
N ARG A 551 -9.67 26.65 10.94
CA ARG A 551 -10.56 25.97 9.98
C ARG A 551 -9.78 25.23 8.89
N LYS A 552 -8.66 25.80 8.44
CA LYS A 552 -7.79 25.20 7.42
C LYS A 552 -7.22 23.87 7.92
N TYR A 553 -6.69 23.88 9.14
CA TYR A 553 -6.16 22.67 9.76
C TYR A 553 -7.23 21.60 9.89
N GLN A 554 -8.39 21.95 10.45
CA GLN A 554 -9.51 21.02 10.65
C GLN A 554 -10.00 20.40 9.33
N GLN A 555 -10.18 21.22 8.30
CA GLN A 555 -10.57 20.77 6.97
C GLN A 555 -9.52 19.83 6.36
N THR A 556 -8.23 20.19 6.45
CA THR A 556 -7.13 19.41 5.86
C THR A 556 -7.03 18.03 6.51
N ILE A 557 -7.12 17.96 7.84
CA ILE A 557 -7.09 16.71 8.60
C ILE A 557 -8.35 15.88 8.31
N GLY A 558 -9.52 16.50 8.25
CA GLY A 558 -10.78 15.84 7.88
C GLY A 558 -10.72 15.20 6.49
N GLU A 559 -10.39 15.98 5.47
CA GLU A 559 -10.25 15.51 4.09
C GLU A 559 -9.21 14.39 3.97
N TYR A 560 -8.11 14.45 4.73
CA TYR A 560 -7.09 13.40 4.73
C TYR A 560 -7.67 12.04 5.16
N PHE A 561 -8.39 11.97 6.29
CA PHE A 561 -8.96 10.71 6.77
C PHE A 561 -10.17 10.26 5.93
N GLU A 562 -10.98 11.18 5.41
CA GLU A 562 -12.07 10.87 4.48
C GLU A 562 -11.55 10.16 3.22
N ASN A 563 -10.45 10.66 2.64
CA ASN A 563 -9.83 10.05 1.45
C ASN A 563 -9.18 8.67 1.74
N ARG A 564 -9.03 8.30 3.01
CA ARG A 564 -8.52 6.98 3.48
C ARG A 564 -9.62 6.07 4.02
N GLY A 565 -10.82 6.20 3.47
CA GLY A 565 -11.96 5.34 3.80
C GLY A 565 -12.68 5.72 5.09
N ALA A 566 -12.38 6.90 5.67
CA ALA A 566 -13.03 7.43 6.87
C ALA A 566 -12.98 6.49 8.10
N THR A 567 -11.94 5.66 8.22
CA THR A 567 -11.72 4.79 9.38
C THR A 567 -11.49 5.58 10.67
N THR A 568 -10.90 6.77 10.57
CA THR A 568 -10.56 7.63 11.70
C THR A 568 -11.41 8.88 11.70
N VAL A 569 -12.08 9.15 12.82
CA VAL A 569 -12.86 10.38 13.04
C VAL A 569 -12.02 11.41 13.80
N PRO A 570 -11.63 12.54 13.18
CA PRO A 570 -10.86 13.58 13.85
C PRO A 570 -11.74 14.46 14.75
N ARG A 571 -11.23 14.81 15.93
CA ARG A 571 -11.81 15.75 16.90
C ARG A 571 -10.76 16.80 17.26
N PHE A 572 -11.20 18.02 17.55
CA PHE A 572 -10.30 19.17 17.75
C PHE A 572 -10.59 19.86 19.07
N ASP A 573 -9.64 19.82 19.99
CA ASP A 573 -9.72 20.45 21.31
C ASP A 573 -8.85 21.71 21.32
N VAL A 574 -9.50 22.85 21.16
CA VAL A 574 -8.85 24.16 21.03
C VAL A 574 -8.50 24.72 22.40
N LEU A 575 -7.21 25.02 22.61
CA LEU A 575 -6.71 25.56 23.87
C LEU A 575 -6.47 27.07 23.80
N PRO A 576 -6.62 27.80 24.93
CA PRO A 576 -6.34 29.24 25.00
C PRO A 576 -4.84 29.55 24.82
N SER A 577 -3.97 28.67 25.29
CA SER A 577 -2.52 28.77 25.24
C SER A 577 -1.87 27.39 25.04
N ALA A 578 -0.59 27.37 24.68
CA ALA A 578 0.20 26.17 24.42
C ALA A 578 1.38 26.02 25.41
N ASP A 579 1.25 26.58 26.61
CA ASP A 579 2.19 26.37 27.71
C ASP A 579 2.02 24.96 28.33
N VAL A 580 3.06 24.50 29.03
CA VAL A 580 3.10 23.15 29.63
C VAL A 580 1.89 22.85 30.49
N ASP A 581 1.47 23.77 31.36
CA ASP A 581 0.42 23.51 32.34
C ASP A 581 -0.95 23.42 31.67
N THR A 582 -1.25 24.32 30.72
CA THR A 582 -2.49 24.26 29.94
C THR A 582 -2.58 23.00 29.09
N LEU A 583 -1.47 22.59 28.45
CA LEU A 583 -1.40 21.34 27.70
C LEU A 583 -1.59 20.12 28.60
N PHE A 584 -0.90 20.11 29.75
CA PHE A 584 -1.00 19.05 30.74
C PHE A 584 -2.45 18.92 31.23
N ASP A 585 -3.07 20.00 31.71
CA ASP A 585 -4.44 19.96 32.26
C ASP A 585 -5.47 19.50 31.22
N ALA A 586 -5.32 19.95 29.96
CA ALA A 586 -6.21 19.56 28.88
C ALA A 586 -6.09 18.06 28.55
N VAL A 587 -4.87 17.56 28.39
CA VAL A 587 -4.62 16.16 28.05
C VAL A 587 -4.97 15.27 29.25
N ASP A 588 -4.66 15.69 30.47
CA ASP A 588 -5.02 15.01 31.71
C ASP A 588 -6.54 14.88 31.84
N GLY A 589 -7.28 15.94 31.57
CA GLY A 589 -8.74 15.93 31.51
C GLY A 589 -9.27 14.90 30.50
N LYS A 590 -8.64 14.79 29.32
CA LYS A 590 -8.99 13.79 28.30
C LYS A 590 -8.65 12.36 28.72
N VAL A 591 -7.51 12.16 29.38
CA VAL A 591 -7.12 10.85 29.93
C VAL A 591 -8.13 10.42 31.01
N GLN A 592 -8.61 11.34 31.85
CA GLN A 592 -9.65 11.07 32.84
C GLN A 592 -11.03 10.81 32.20
N GLU A 593 -11.38 11.52 31.12
CA GLU A 593 -12.65 11.34 30.38
C GLU A 593 -12.71 9.98 29.67
N LEU A 594 -11.63 9.60 28.98
CA LEU A 594 -11.62 8.45 28.07
C LEU A 594 -11.08 7.17 28.71
N GLY A 595 -10.33 7.31 29.81
CA GLY A 595 -9.66 6.21 30.48
C GLY A 595 -8.27 5.93 29.90
N VAL A 596 -7.28 5.78 30.79
CA VAL A 596 -5.86 5.67 30.43
C VAL A 596 -5.54 4.48 29.51
N GLY A 597 -6.26 3.36 29.65
CA GLY A 597 -6.00 2.14 28.89
C GLY A 597 -6.52 2.12 27.45
N ARG A 598 -7.39 3.07 27.07
CA ARG A 598 -7.92 3.19 25.70
C ARG A 598 -7.18 4.22 24.85
N LEU A 599 -6.36 5.06 25.49
CA LEU A 599 -5.72 6.21 24.87
C LEU A 599 -4.27 5.91 24.51
N LEU A 600 -3.85 6.37 23.33
CA LEU A 600 -2.46 6.40 22.90
C LEU A 600 -2.04 7.84 22.64
N VAL A 601 -0.97 8.31 23.28
CA VAL A 601 -0.44 9.66 23.04
C VAL A 601 0.58 9.60 21.91
N ASN A 602 0.30 10.33 20.83
CA ASN A 602 1.26 10.62 19.77
C ASN A 602 2.14 11.80 20.20
N CYS A 603 3.40 11.50 20.49
CA CYS A 603 4.43 12.46 20.84
C CYS A 603 5.18 12.90 19.58
N ILE A 604 5.09 14.18 19.23
CA ILE A 604 5.67 14.73 18.01
C ILE A 604 6.97 15.47 18.34
N SER A 605 8.08 15.11 17.68
CA SER A 605 9.41 15.71 17.90
C SER A 605 9.63 17.07 17.23
N GLY A 606 8.59 17.67 16.64
CA GLY A 606 8.66 18.85 15.76
C GLY A 606 9.09 20.18 16.38
N GLY A 607 9.80 20.17 17.51
CA GLY A 607 10.37 21.38 18.13
C GLY A 607 9.54 22.00 19.25
N ASN A 608 8.37 21.46 19.57
CA ASN A 608 7.56 21.93 20.69
C ASN A 608 8.02 21.31 22.02
N SER A 609 9.03 21.94 22.63
CA SER A 609 9.55 21.54 23.95
C SER A 609 8.49 21.57 25.04
N GLN A 610 7.43 22.40 24.92
CA GLN A 610 6.34 22.46 25.89
C GLN A 610 5.48 21.20 25.84
N ALA A 611 5.16 20.71 24.63
CA ALA A 611 4.43 19.45 24.45
C ALA A 611 5.20 18.27 25.04
N LEU A 612 6.52 18.18 24.80
CA LEU A 612 7.36 17.13 25.38
C LEU A 612 7.37 17.16 26.91
N LEU A 613 7.46 18.35 27.51
CA LEU A 613 7.41 18.51 28.96
C LEU A 613 6.04 18.14 29.54
N ALA A 614 4.95 18.52 28.86
CA ALA A 614 3.60 18.16 29.28
C ALA A 614 3.38 16.64 29.24
N VAL A 615 3.82 15.98 28.15
CA VAL A 615 3.79 14.51 28.03
C VAL A 615 4.64 13.85 29.11
N GLY A 616 5.83 14.40 29.40
CA GLY A 616 6.67 13.92 30.50
C GLY A 616 5.97 13.97 31.87
N LYS A 617 5.30 15.09 32.19
CA LYS A 617 4.50 15.23 33.43
C LYS A 617 3.34 14.22 33.48
N LEU A 618 2.69 13.95 32.34
CA LEU A 618 1.61 12.95 32.27
C LEU A 618 2.13 11.53 32.49
N MET A 619 3.27 11.19 31.88
CA MET A 619 3.92 9.90 32.09
C MET A 619 4.32 9.71 33.56
N GLU A 620 4.80 10.76 34.23
CA GLU A 620 5.09 10.71 35.67
C GLU A 620 3.83 10.48 36.51
N LYS A 621 2.71 11.13 36.17
CA LYS A 621 1.44 11.00 36.91
C LYS A 621 0.78 9.62 36.76
N TYR A 622 0.75 9.10 35.53
CA TYR A 622 0.03 7.85 35.21
C TYR A 622 0.93 6.61 35.22
N GLY A 623 2.25 6.79 35.29
CA GLY A 623 3.23 5.71 35.25
C GLY A 623 3.01 4.81 34.05
N ASP A 624 3.01 3.50 34.30
CA ASP A 624 2.90 2.46 33.28
C ASP A 624 1.52 2.42 32.59
N GLY A 625 0.53 3.14 33.12
CA GLY A 625 -0.81 3.18 32.57
C GLY A 625 -0.93 3.99 31.27
N LEU A 626 -0.05 4.99 31.05
CA LEU A 626 -0.11 5.86 29.88
C LEU A 626 0.82 5.40 28.76
N HIS A 627 0.23 5.16 27.59
CA HIS A 627 0.96 4.73 26.41
C HIS A 627 1.34 5.92 25.52
N VAL A 628 2.65 6.07 25.26
CA VAL A 628 3.22 7.17 24.49
C VAL A 628 4.12 6.62 23.40
N VAL A 629 3.85 7.02 22.16
CA VAL A 629 4.63 6.62 20.99
C VAL A 629 5.01 7.83 20.14
N GLN A 630 5.99 7.63 19.29
CA GLN A 630 6.40 8.58 18.27
C GLN A 630 6.77 7.84 16.99
N TYR A 631 6.42 8.44 15.84
CA TYR A 631 6.96 7.99 14.56
C TYR A 631 8.33 8.62 14.29
N HIS A 632 9.32 7.80 13.96
CA HIS A 632 10.65 8.25 13.55
C HIS A 632 10.97 7.76 12.12
N PRO A 633 11.41 8.65 11.22
CA PRO A 633 11.83 8.25 9.87
C PRO A 633 12.85 7.09 9.90
N ASN A 634 12.65 6.08 9.06
CA ASN A 634 13.46 4.84 8.94
C ASN A 634 13.44 3.88 10.13
N LYS A 635 12.87 4.25 11.29
CA LYS A 635 12.74 3.39 12.47
C LYS A 635 11.30 3.02 12.80
N GLY A 636 10.35 3.67 12.15
CA GLY A 636 8.93 3.47 12.36
C GLY A 636 8.47 3.91 13.74
N ILE A 637 7.64 3.10 14.40
CA ILE A 637 7.02 3.48 15.67
C ILE A 637 7.99 3.19 16.83
N GLN A 638 8.29 4.22 17.62
CA GLN A 638 9.06 4.11 18.85
C GLN A 638 8.13 4.32 20.04
N SER A 639 8.14 3.37 20.99
CA SER A 639 7.42 3.50 22.26
C SER A 639 8.33 4.09 23.34
N PHE A 640 7.77 4.99 24.15
CA PHE A 640 8.41 5.53 25.35
C PHE A 640 7.83 4.96 26.65
N SER A 641 6.86 4.06 26.55
CA SER A 641 6.21 3.41 27.69
C SER A 641 6.94 2.14 28.13
N VAL A 642 6.52 1.52 29.23
CA VAL A 642 7.07 0.23 29.68
C VAL A 642 6.97 -0.85 28.60
N ASP A 643 5.82 -0.94 27.91
CA ASP A 643 5.73 -1.72 26.68
C ASP A 643 6.53 -1.01 25.58
N GLN A 644 7.72 -1.52 25.29
CA GLN A 644 8.61 -0.98 24.26
C GLN A 644 8.19 -1.35 22.84
N ASN A 645 7.19 -2.22 22.67
CA ASN A 645 6.83 -2.85 21.39
C ASN A 645 5.43 -2.42 20.88
N ILE A 646 4.89 -1.31 21.38
CA ILE A 646 3.63 -0.74 20.89
C ILE A 646 3.77 -0.40 19.40
N GLY A 647 2.84 -0.89 18.58
CA GLY A 647 2.84 -0.67 17.14
C GLY A 647 3.71 -1.62 16.32
N ALA A 648 4.29 -2.66 16.94
CA ALA A 648 5.05 -3.68 16.22
C ALA A 648 4.20 -4.29 15.08
N GLY A 649 4.74 -4.24 13.85
CA GLY A 649 4.08 -4.79 12.66
C GLY A 649 3.20 -3.81 11.87
N LEU A 650 3.05 -2.55 12.29
CA LEU A 650 2.11 -1.58 11.65
C LEU A 650 2.76 -0.63 10.62
N GLU A 651 4.01 -0.87 10.22
CA GLU A 651 4.82 0.11 9.47
C GLU A 651 4.62 0.06 7.95
N ASN A 652 3.49 -0.45 7.47
CA ASN A 652 3.27 -0.80 6.07
C ASN A 652 2.42 0.22 5.28
N LYS A 653 2.21 1.44 5.79
CA LYS A 653 1.42 2.47 5.10
C LYS A 653 2.32 3.59 4.57
N SER A 654 1.92 4.17 3.44
CA SER A 654 2.61 5.27 2.78
C SER A 654 1.74 6.50 2.62
N PHE A 655 2.35 7.69 2.53
CA PHE A 655 1.70 8.88 1.98
C PHE A 655 1.70 8.81 0.45
N SER A 656 0.65 9.32 -0.19
CA SER A 656 0.80 9.91 -1.53
C SER A 656 1.38 11.32 -1.38
N LEU A 657 2.06 11.80 -2.42
CA LEU A 657 2.57 13.16 -2.43
C LEU A 657 1.43 14.18 -2.32
N SER A 658 0.31 13.90 -2.98
CA SER A 658 -0.87 14.77 -2.93
C SER A 658 -1.39 14.95 -1.50
N GLU A 659 -1.41 13.89 -0.69
CA GLU A 659 -1.79 13.95 0.72
C GLU A 659 -0.77 14.76 1.52
N PHE A 660 0.53 14.46 1.35
CA PHE A 660 1.59 15.16 2.05
C PHE A 660 1.58 16.68 1.77
N LEU A 661 1.43 17.08 0.51
CA LEU A 661 1.39 18.48 0.13
C LEU A 661 0.15 19.21 0.66
N ARG A 662 -1.02 18.56 0.63
CA ARG A 662 -2.24 19.12 1.23
C ARG A 662 -2.07 19.32 2.73
N LEU A 663 -1.49 18.33 3.44
CA LEU A 663 -1.18 18.42 4.87
C LEU A 663 -0.22 19.57 5.18
N LYS A 664 0.68 19.91 4.26
CA LYS A 664 1.56 21.08 4.36
C LYS A 664 0.95 22.37 3.82
N GLY A 665 -0.35 22.38 3.52
CA GLY A 665 -1.09 23.55 3.04
C GLY A 665 -0.70 24.02 1.64
N GLY A 666 0.05 23.19 0.91
CA GLY A 666 0.51 23.44 -0.45
C GLY A 666 -0.51 23.02 -1.50
N ARG A 667 -0.26 23.45 -2.73
CA ARG A 667 -0.97 22.98 -3.92
C ARG A 667 0.05 22.44 -4.90
N PHE A 668 -0.37 21.43 -5.63
CA PHE A 668 0.44 20.83 -6.65
C PHE A 668 -0.05 21.31 -8.02
N ASP A 669 0.85 21.89 -8.81
CA ASP A 669 0.66 22.11 -10.23
C ASP A 669 1.88 21.51 -10.92
N ASN A 670 1.70 20.36 -11.58
CA ASN A 670 2.78 19.75 -12.34
C ASN A 670 2.73 20.25 -13.77
N GLU A 671 3.46 21.33 -14.04
CA GLU A 671 3.67 21.81 -15.40
C GLU A 671 4.30 20.73 -16.30
N TYR A 672 4.91 19.69 -15.70
CA TYR A 672 5.64 18.62 -16.36
C TYR A 672 5.08 17.19 -16.09
N ALA A 673 3.88 17.06 -15.55
CA ALA A 673 3.22 15.76 -15.45
C ALA A 673 2.87 15.34 -16.87
N VAL A 674 3.25 14.12 -17.27
CA VAL A 674 2.79 13.52 -18.53
C VAL A 674 3.40 14.18 -19.80
N LEU A 675 4.63 14.70 -19.74
CA LEU A 675 5.24 15.36 -20.91
C LEU A 675 5.75 14.42 -22.01
N TYR A 676 6.51 13.41 -21.59
CA TYR A 676 7.33 12.60 -22.48
C TYR A 676 7.17 11.13 -22.15
N SER A 677 7.21 10.30 -23.18
CA SER A 677 7.47 8.86 -23.01
C SER A 677 8.82 8.67 -22.36
N SER A 678 9.00 7.59 -21.61
CA SER A 678 10.30 7.29 -21.01
C SER A 678 11.44 7.22 -22.05
N ASP A 679 11.15 6.86 -23.32
CA ASP A 679 12.14 6.90 -24.42
C ASP A 679 12.55 8.34 -24.78
N GLN A 680 11.60 9.27 -24.75
CA GLN A 680 11.88 10.69 -24.96
C GLN A 680 12.66 11.28 -23.77
N TYR A 681 12.40 10.81 -22.54
CA TYR A 681 13.21 11.16 -21.39
C TYR A 681 14.65 10.65 -21.51
N ASP A 682 14.86 9.43 -21.98
CA ASP A 682 16.22 8.91 -22.22
C ASP A 682 16.95 9.75 -23.26
N ALA A 683 16.26 10.13 -24.34
CA ALA A 683 16.82 11.03 -25.36
C ALA A 683 17.20 12.40 -24.77
N LEU A 684 16.39 12.95 -23.85
CA LEU A 684 16.71 14.18 -23.11
C LEU A 684 17.88 14.00 -22.15
N ALA A 685 17.96 12.87 -21.44
CA ALA A 685 19.04 12.57 -20.51
C ALA A 685 20.39 12.38 -21.24
N GLU A 686 20.39 11.68 -22.37
CA GLU A 686 21.54 11.56 -23.28
C GLU A 686 21.97 12.94 -23.79
N PHE A 687 21.02 13.74 -24.27
CA PHE A 687 21.29 15.08 -24.77
C PHE A 687 21.88 15.98 -23.68
N PHE A 688 21.29 15.96 -22.48
CA PHE A 688 21.81 16.73 -21.35
C PHE A 688 23.22 16.29 -20.96
N ARG A 689 23.47 14.97 -20.88
CA ARG A 689 24.79 14.40 -20.56
C ARG A 689 25.89 14.87 -21.54
N GLU A 690 25.55 15.00 -22.82
CA GLU A 690 26.49 15.43 -23.87
C GLU A 690 26.98 16.89 -23.69
N PHE A 691 26.16 17.76 -23.09
CA PHE A 691 26.42 19.21 -23.01
C PHE A 691 26.43 19.80 -21.59
N CYS A 692 26.28 18.98 -20.54
CA CYS A 692 26.21 19.47 -19.16
C CYS A 692 27.58 19.83 -18.57
N GLU A 693 28.67 19.23 -19.04
CA GLU A 693 30.01 19.49 -18.50
C GLU A 693 30.59 20.84 -19.00
N PRO A 694 31.22 21.62 -18.11
CA PRO A 694 31.93 22.84 -18.49
C PRO A 694 33.13 22.56 -19.39
N ARG A 695 33.43 23.48 -20.31
CA ARG A 695 34.63 23.44 -21.17
C ARG A 695 35.57 24.58 -20.81
N ASN A 696 36.89 24.34 -20.87
CA ASN A 696 37.88 25.39 -20.69
C ASN A 696 38.19 26.01 -22.05
N VAL A 697 37.82 27.27 -22.23
CA VAL A 697 37.99 27.98 -23.50
C VAL A 697 38.98 29.12 -23.30
N ARG A 698 39.90 29.27 -24.25
CA ARG A 698 40.84 30.39 -24.28
C ARG A 698 40.24 31.56 -25.04
N MET A 699 40.06 32.69 -24.35
CA MET A 699 39.49 33.90 -24.91
C MET A 699 40.50 34.63 -25.81
N ALA A 700 40.01 35.52 -26.68
CA ALA A 700 40.86 36.32 -27.58
C ALA A 700 41.86 37.23 -26.85
N ASP A 701 41.61 37.55 -25.57
CA ASP A 701 42.52 38.30 -24.68
C ASP A 701 43.62 37.40 -24.03
N GLY A 702 43.63 36.11 -24.36
CA GLY A 702 44.60 35.12 -23.89
C GLY A 702 44.27 34.47 -22.55
N LYS A 703 43.17 34.86 -21.87
CA LYS A 703 42.74 34.27 -20.60
C LYS A 703 41.92 32.99 -20.81
N ASP A 704 42.16 32.01 -19.95
CA ASP A 704 41.33 30.81 -19.89
C ASP A 704 40.07 31.10 -19.07
N THR A 705 38.91 30.78 -19.64
CA THR A 705 37.58 30.97 -19.03
C THR A 705 36.78 29.68 -19.13
N VAL A 706 35.94 29.42 -18.13
CA VAL A 706 35.03 28.27 -18.13
C VAL A 706 33.77 28.62 -18.93
N PHE A 707 33.51 27.87 -20.00
CA PHE A 707 32.33 28.01 -20.85
C PHE A 707 31.30 26.93 -20.54
N HIS A 708 30.07 27.36 -20.25
CA HIS A 708 28.92 26.49 -20.01
C HIS A 708 27.98 26.52 -21.21
N VAL A 709 28.02 25.46 -22.02
CA VAL A 709 27.17 25.35 -23.23
C VAL A 709 25.70 25.47 -22.86
N TRP A 710 25.24 24.74 -21.84
CA TRP A 710 23.85 24.73 -21.42
C TRP A 710 23.32 26.11 -21.01
N SER A 711 24.04 26.80 -20.13
CA SER A 711 23.67 28.14 -19.66
C SER A 711 23.63 29.15 -20.81
N SER A 712 24.62 29.09 -21.71
CA SER A 712 24.66 29.96 -22.88
C SER A 712 23.49 29.71 -23.84
N MET A 713 23.10 28.45 -24.04
CA MET A 713 21.98 28.10 -24.91
C MET A 713 20.63 28.45 -24.29
N ALA A 714 20.43 28.21 -22.99
CA ALA A 714 19.23 28.62 -22.27
C ALA A 714 19.03 30.15 -22.36
N GLU A 715 20.10 30.92 -22.19
CA GLU A 715 20.07 32.37 -22.37
C GLU A 715 19.69 32.76 -23.81
N PHE A 716 20.28 32.12 -24.82
CA PHE A 716 19.90 32.32 -26.22
C PHE A 716 18.40 32.08 -26.45
N PHE A 717 17.86 30.95 -25.99
CA PHE A 717 16.45 30.62 -26.14
C PHE A 717 15.52 31.59 -25.40
N SER A 718 15.90 32.00 -24.18
CA SER A 718 15.12 32.97 -23.40
C SER A 718 14.95 34.31 -24.11
N ARG A 719 15.94 34.71 -24.93
CA ARG A 719 15.95 35.94 -25.71
C ARG A 719 15.25 35.79 -27.05
N SER A 720 15.39 34.63 -27.70
CA SER A 720 14.93 34.35 -29.06
C SER A 720 13.46 33.94 -29.16
N ALA A 721 12.90 33.32 -28.12
CA ALA A 721 11.55 32.76 -28.13
C ALA A 721 10.68 33.44 -27.05
N LYS A 722 10.23 34.69 -27.32
CA LYS A 722 9.46 35.48 -26.36
C LYS A 722 7.95 35.33 -26.57
N ASP A 723 7.21 35.34 -25.47
CA ASP A 723 5.75 35.47 -25.53
C ASP A 723 5.38 36.94 -25.77
N GLU A 724 4.49 37.18 -26.72
CA GLU A 724 3.88 38.48 -26.93
C GLU A 724 2.74 38.65 -25.92
N LYS A 725 2.85 39.67 -25.05
CA LYS A 725 1.77 40.04 -24.12
C LYS A 725 0.78 40.93 -24.85
N LEU A 726 -0.46 40.49 -24.96
CA LEU A 726 -1.49 41.21 -25.72
C LEU A 726 -2.26 42.23 -24.87
N GLU A 727 -2.04 42.25 -23.55
CA GLU A 727 -2.77 43.11 -22.60
C GLU A 727 -2.74 44.61 -22.97
N SER A 728 -1.64 45.12 -23.54
CA SER A 728 -1.54 46.50 -24.01
C SER A 728 -2.49 46.80 -25.16
N VAL A 729 -2.69 45.85 -26.08
CA VAL A 729 -3.60 45.95 -27.22
C VAL A 729 -5.05 46.04 -26.73
N PHE A 730 -5.44 45.14 -25.81
CA PHE A 730 -6.77 45.14 -25.21
C PHE A 730 -7.07 46.39 -24.36
N SER A 731 -6.05 46.97 -23.71
CA SER A 731 -6.21 48.16 -22.89
C SER A 731 -6.44 49.46 -23.71
N GLN A 732 -6.09 49.46 -25.00
CA GLN A 732 -6.15 50.64 -25.88
C GLN A 732 -7.38 50.65 -26.81
N THR A 733 -8.14 49.56 -26.88
CA THR A 733 -9.27 49.39 -27.81
C THR A 733 -10.56 49.97 -27.19
N PRO A 734 -11.42 50.73 -27.92
CA PRO A 734 -12.65 51.30 -27.37
C PRO A 734 -13.64 50.25 -26.84
N GLU A 735 -14.44 50.61 -25.83
CA GLU A 735 -15.54 49.75 -25.36
C GLU A 735 -16.69 49.80 -26.37
N GLU A 736 -16.98 48.67 -26.99
CA GLU A 736 -18.12 48.49 -27.88
C GLU A 736 -19.27 47.77 -27.15
N PRO A 737 -20.53 47.94 -27.61
CA PRO A 737 -21.64 47.12 -27.12
C PRO A 737 -21.35 45.62 -27.32
N PRO A 738 -21.96 44.71 -26.53
CA PRO A 738 -21.77 43.27 -26.74
C PRO A 738 -22.01 42.84 -28.19
N MET A 739 -21.02 42.20 -28.81
CA MET A 739 -21.04 41.71 -30.19
C MET A 739 -21.01 40.18 -30.21
N GLU A 740 -21.55 39.58 -31.27
CA GLU A 740 -21.50 38.13 -31.50
C GLU A 740 -20.36 37.80 -32.48
N TYR A 741 -19.45 36.92 -32.07
CA TYR A 741 -18.44 36.36 -32.93
C TYR A 741 -18.91 35.00 -33.45
N ARG A 742 -18.69 34.74 -34.74
CA ARG A 742 -18.77 33.40 -35.34
C ARG A 742 -17.55 33.15 -36.21
N GLY A 743 -16.87 32.04 -35.97
CA GLY A 743 -15.65 31.68 -36.68
C GLY A 743 -15.57 30.18 -36.98
N ARG A 744 -14.81 29.84 -38.02
CA ARG A 744 -14.54 28.47 -38.43
C ARG A 744 -13.04 28.20 -38.41
N PHE A 745 -12.63 27.13 -37.73
CA PHE A 745 -11.22 26.76 -37.54
C PHE A 745 -10.98 25.35 -38.05
N SER A 746 -9.81 25.08 -38.63
CA SER A 746 -9.40 23.69 -38.86
C SER A 746 -9.14 23.00 -37.52
N GLN A 747 -9.38 21.69 -37.46
CA GLN A 747 -9.13 20.90 -36.26
C GLN A 747 -7.68 21.03 -35.78
N GLU A 748 -6.71 21.08 -36.71
CA GLU A 748 -5.29 21.27 -36.42
C GLU A 748 -5.04 22.61 -35.72
N VAL A 749 -5.49 23.72 -36.30
CA VAL A 749 -5.31 25.06 -35.71
C VAL A 749 -6.06 25.18 -34.39
N TYR A 750 -7.29 24.69 -34.33
CA TYR A 750 -8.13 24.80 -33.14
C TYR A 750 -7.50 24.14 -31.92
N MET A 751 -6.83 22.99 -32.13
CA MET A 751 -6.15 22.25 -31.07
C MET A 751 -4.72 22.77 -30.84
N ASP A 752 -3.90 22.87 -31.88
CA ASP A 752 -2.45 23.12 -31.78
C ASP A 752 -2.12 24.58 -31.46
N CYS A 753 -2.97 25.51 -31.92
CA CYS A 753 -2.86 26.93 -31.55
C CYS A 753 -3.57 27.24 -30.21
N GLY A 754 -4.13 26.25 -29.51
CA GLY A 754 -4.69 26.42 -28.17
C GLY A 754 -6.00 27.22 -28.09
N ILE A 755 -6.72 27.36 -29.21
CA ILE A 755 -7.91 28.20 -29.32
C ILE A 755 -9.01 27.70 -28.37
N GLY A 756 -9.41 26.43 -28.49
CA GLY A 756 -10.53 25.90 -27.71
C GLY A 756 -10.31 25.93 -26.19
N ARG A 757 -9.10 25.56 -25.73
CA ARG A 757 -8.72 25.63 -24.31
C ARG A 757 -8.79 27.07 -23.80
N THR A 758 -8.24 28.01 -24.56
CA THR A 758 -8.20 29.42 -24.16
C THR A 758 -9.60 30.03 -24.10
N LEU A 759 -10.48 29.77 -25.07
CA LEU A 759 -11.84 30.31 -25.07
C LEU A 759 -12.67 29.81 -23.88
N LYS A 760 -12.53 28.53 -23.51
CA LYS A 760 -13.16 28.00 -22.29
C LYS A 760 -12.72 28.77 -21.04
N GLN A 761 -11.42 29.01 -20.89
CA GLN A 761 -10.90 29.83 -19.79
C GLN A 761 -11.40 31.28 -19.87
N LEU A 762 -11.43 31.91 -21.05
CA LEU A 762 -11.95 33.26 -21.19
C LEU A 762 -13.43 33.36 -20.77
N GLN A 763 -14.23 32.31 -21.01
CA GLN A 763 -15.59 32.24 -20.51
C GLN A 763 -15.64 32.15 -18.98
N ASP A 764 -14.84 31.27 -18.37
CA ASP A 764 -14.80 31.09 -16.91
C ASP A 764 -14.49 32.42 -16.19
N TYR A 765 -13.62 33.24 -16.78
CA TYR A 765 -13.24 34.55 -16.26
C TYR A 765 -14.07 35.71 -16.83
N ARG A 766 -15.24 35.44 -17.41
CA ARG A 766 -16.20 36.43 -17.95
C ARG A 766 -15.60 37.44 -18.94
N VAL A 767 -14.51 37.07 -19.62
CA VAL A 767 -13.97 37.85 -20.75
C VAL A 767 -14.87 37.68 -21.98
N ILE A 768 -15.38 36.46 -22.19
CA ILE A 768 -16.43 36.14 -23.17
C ILE A 768 -17.62 35.47 -22.47
N ARG A 769 -18.77 35.37 -23.15
CA ARG A 769 -19.97 34.68 -22.65
C ARG A 769 -20.67 33.90 -23.77
N GLU A 770 -21.54 32.98 -23.39
CA GLU A 770 -22.34 32.17 -24.32
C GLU A 770 -21.49 31.39 -25.33
N TYR A 771 -20.31 30.92 -24.90
CA TYR A 771 -19.42 30.15 -25.73
C TYR A 771 -20.04 28.80 -26.12
N ARG A 772 -20.10 28.55 -27.42
CA ARG A 772 -20.56 27.29 -28.02
C ARG A 772 -19.53 26.81 -29.03
N GLU A 773 -19.30 25.50 -29.05
CA GLU A 773 -18.45 24.83 -30.03
C GLU A 773 -19.18 23.64 -30.64
N GLN A 774 -19.05 23.46 -31.95
CA GLN A 774 -19.58 22.31 -32.70
C GLN A 774 -18.51 21.79 -33.66
N LYS A 775 -18.26 20.48 -33.62
CA LYS A 775 -17.32 19.82 -34.53
C LYS A 775 -18.07 19.31 -35.76
N GLU A 776 -17.64 19.74 -36.94
CA GLU A 776 -18.15 19.25 -38.23
C GLU A 776 -16.99 18.72 -39.08
N GLY A 777 -16.83 17.40 -39.13
CA GLY A 777 -15.71 16.76 -39.83
C GLY A 777 -14.35 17.17 -39.25
N ARG A 778 -13.54 17.87 -40.05
CA ARG A 778 -12.21 18.41 -39.68
C ARG A 778 -12.24 19.90 -39.33
N LEU A 779 -13.42 20.49 -39.17
CA LEU A 779 -13.61 21.89 -38.80
C LEU A 779 -14.29 22.00 -37.43
N PHE A 780 -13.98 23.09 -36.73
CA PHE A 780 -14.70 23.54 -35.55
C PHE A 780 -15.40 24.85 -35.88
N GLU A 781 -16.72 24.87 -35.66
CA GLU A 781 -17.50 26.10 -35.63
C GLU A 781 -17.62 26.56 -34.18
N ILE A 782 -17.34 27.84 -33.94
CA ILE A 782 -17.49 28.43 -32.62
C ILE A 782 -18.30 29.72 -32.67
N SER A 783 -19.00 30.00 -31.58
CA SER A 783 -19.69 31.28 -31.37
C SER A 783 -19.61 31.72 -29.93
N PHE A 784 -19.51 33.03 -29.68
CA PHE A 784 -19.57 33.62 -28.34
C PHE A 784 -19.87 35.11 -28.43
N VAL A 785 -20.23 35.70 -27.29
CA VAL A 785 -20.40 37.14 -27.11
C VAL A 785 -19.13 37.76 -26.51
N TYR A 786 -18.67 38.89 -27.05
CA TYR A 786 -17.48 39.64 -26.60
C TYR A 786 -17.71 41.16 -26.65
N ARG A 787 -16.76 41.94 -26.11
CA ARG A 787 -16.74 43.41 -26.22
C ARG A 787 -15.45 43.93 -26.87
N ASP A 788 -14.33 43.28 -26.62
CA ASP A 788 -13.03 43.75 -27.10
C ASP A 788 -12.75 43.30 -28.54
N THR A 789 -12.86 44.21 -29.51
CA THR A 789 -12.65 43.94 -30.94
C THR A 789 -11.22 43.47 -31.29
N ALA A 790 -10.27 43.70 -30.40
CA ALA A 790 -8.93 43.10 -30.48
C ALA A 790 -8.97 41.56 -30.39
N LEU A 791 -9.92 40.96 -29.65
CA LEU A 791 -10.06 39.51 -29.53
C LEU A 791 -10.57 38.92 -30.85
N GLU A 792 -11.56 39.56 -31.47
CA GLU A 792 -12.05 39.19 -32.79
C GLU A 792 -10.93 39.30 -33.83
N THR A 793 -10.24 40.44 -33.87
CA THR A 793 -9.17 40.69 -34.84
C THR A 793 -8.08 39.61 -34.74
N LEU A 794 -7.71 39.24 -33.51
CA LEU A 794 -6.77 38.16 -33.24
C LEU A 794 -7.31 36.80 -33.70
N LEU A 795 -8.54 36.43 -33.35
CA LEU A 795 -9.08 35.12 -33.70
C LEU A 795 -9.28 34.95 -35.21
N ARG A 796 -9.59 36.03 -35.93
CA ARG A 796 -9.66 36.03 -37.41
C ARG A 796 -8.34 35.63 -38.06
N THR A 797 -7.18 35.91 -37.44
CA THR A 797 -5.88 35.49 -38.00
C THR A 797 -5.67 33.97 -37.96
N PHE A 798 -6.47 33.25 -37.16
CA PHE A 798 -6.47 31.80 -37.02
C PHE A 798 -7.60 31.10 -37.80
N GLU A 799 -8.53 31.84 -38.40
CA GLU A 799 -9.67 31.26 -39.13
C GLU A 799 -9.25 30.49 -40.39
N ALA A 800 -10.01 29.45 -40.71
CA ALA A 800 -9.80 28.64 -41.90
C ALA A 800 -9.92 29.49 -43.18
N GLY A 801 -8.86 29.49 -44.00
CA GLY A 801 -8.77 30.29 -45.22
C GLY A 801 -8.18 31.70 -45.04
N GLN A 802 -7.98 32.16 -43.81
CA GLN A 802 -7.30 33.42 -43.49
C GLN A 802 -5.95 33.22 -42.80
N ILE A 803 -5.76 32.06 -42.16
CA ILE A 803 -4.51 31.74 -41.47
C ILE A 803 -3.31 31.68 -42.43
N ARG A 804 -2.22 32.33 -42.01
CA ARG A 804 -0.94 32.34 -42.72
C ARG A 804 0.01 31.30 -42.13
N PRO A 805 0.99 30.80 -42.90
CA PRO A 805 1.95 29.79 -42.42
C PRO A 805 2.67 30.21 -41.12
N GLU A 806 3.00 31.48 -40.95
CA GLU A 806 3.61 32.00 -39.73
C GLU A 806 2.76 31.85 -38.47
N HIS A 807 1.43 31.93 -38.60
CA HIS A 807 0.51 31.82 -37.45
C HIS A 807 0.29 30.36 -37.01
N LEU A 808 0.65 29.36 -37.84
CA LEU A 808 0.61 27.94 -37.46
C LEU A 808 1.63 27.57 -36.36
N TYR A 809 2.58 28.45 -36.11
CA TYR A 809 3.58 28.31 -35.06
C TYR A 809 3.19 29.06 -33.77
N GLN A 810 2.07 29.79 -33.80
CA GLN A 810 1.61 30.61 -32.68
C GLN A 810 0.56 29.87 -31.87
N THR A 811 0.66 30.00 -30.54
CA THR A 811 -0.29 29.42 -29.60
C THR A 811 -0.84 30.49 -28.69
N LEU A 812 -2.17 30.57 -28.65
CA LEU A 812 -2.91 31.44 -27.76
C LEU A 812 -2.96 30.82 -26.36
N LYS A 813 -2.63 31.63 -25.34
CA LYS A 813 -2.63 31.22 -23.93
C LYS A 813 -3.29 32.30 -23.07
N PHE A 814 -4.02 31.90 -22.05
CA PHE A 814 -4.58 32.82 -21.05
C PHE A 814 -4.08 32.47 -19.64
N LEU A 815 -3.42 33.43 -19.00
CA LEU A 815 -2.88 33.34 -17.64
C LEU A 815 -3.65 34.31 -16.71
N PRO A 816 -4.73 33.88 -16.04
CA PRO A 816 -5.74 34.78 -15.46
C PRO A 816 -5.26 35.76 -14.38
N VAL A 817 -4.15 35.46 -13.70
CA VAL A 817 -3.62 36.30 -12.62
C VAL A 817 -2.32 36.98 -13.01
N ASN A 818 -1.41 36.27 -13.66
CA ASN A 818 -0.05 36.75 -13.85
C ASN A 818 0.09 37.62 -15.10
N ASP A 819 -0.62 37.31 -16.19
CA ASP A 819 -0.18 37.80 -17.51
C ASP A 819 -1.28 37.96 -18.57
N GLY A 820 -2.53 37.64 -18.26
CA GLY A 820 -3.65 37.78 -19.18
C GLY A 820 -3.49 36.96 -20.46
N LEU A 821 -4.00 37.47 -21.58
CA LEU A 821 -3.91 36.83 -22.88
C LEU A 821 -2.53 37.05 -23.51
N LYS A 822 -1.95 35.98 -24.05
CA LYS A 822 -0.62 35.95 -24.64
C LYS A 822 -0.59 35.12 -25.92
N LEU A 823 0.37 35.46 -26.78
CA LEU A 823 0.75 34.68 -27.94
C LEU A 823 2.15 34.12 -27.75
N SER A 824 2.31 32.82 -27.91
CA SER A 824 3.59 32.13 -27.78
C SER A 824 4.00 31.63 -29.17
N ASP A 825 5.16 32.07 -29.69
CA ASP A 825 5.63 31.70 -31.01
C ASP A 825 6.76 30.67 -30.91
N ARG A 826 6.56 29.49 -31.48
CA ARG A 826 7.56 28.40 -31.49
C ARG A 826 8.57 28.52 -32.63
N GLN A 827 8.43 29.51 -33.52
CA GLN A 827 9.37 29.79 -34.58
C GLN A 827 10.40 30.86 -34.16
N VAL A 828 11.68 30.54 -34.37
CA VAL A 828 12.81 31.45 -34.15
C VAL A 828 13.36 31.88 -35.51
N ARG A 829 13.52 33.19 -35.73
CA ARG A 829 13.99 33.77 -37.00
C ARG A 829 15.20 34.66 -36.80
N GLU A 830 16.29 34.35 -37.51
CA GLU A 830 17.51 35.16 -37.66
C GLU A 830 18.11 35.66 -36.33
N GLN A 831 18.08 34.83 -35.29
CA GLN A 831 18.57 35.21 -33.96
C GLN A 831 20.06 34.94 -33.81
N GLN A 832 20.79 35.89 -33.21
CA GLN A 832 22.25 35.78 -33.05
C GLN A 832 22.64 34.67 -32.06
N LEU A 833 23.30 33.62 -32.52
CA LEU A 833 23.75 32.47 -31.72
C LEU A 833 25.18 32.68 -31.19
N PHE A 834 26.09 33.08 -32.06
CA PHE A 834 27.49 33.39 -31.75
C PHE A 834 28.00 34.52 -32.65
N LEU A 835 29.07 35.21 -32.24
CA LEU A 835 29.75 36.15 -33.12
C LEU A 835 30.88 35.42 -33.88
N PRO A 836 31.21 35.80 -35.13
CA PRO A 836 32.35 35.23 -35.85
C PRO A 836 33.70 35.42 -35.14
N THR A 837 33.77 36.36 -34.20
CA THR A 837 34.93 36.63 -33.34
C THR A 837 34.97 35.82 -32.05
N ASP A 838 33.92 35.04 -31.75
CA ASP A 838 33.91 34.16 -30.58
C ASP A 838 34.97 33.07 -30.74
N PRO A 839 35.55 32.54 -29.65
CA PRO A 839 36.46 31.40 -29.72
C PRO A 839 35.86 30.22 -30.50
N GLU A 840 36.67 29.58 -31.34
CA GLU A 840 36.22 28.48 -32.23
C GLU A 840 35.52 27.36 -31.45
N GLU A 841 36.01 27.02 -30.26
CA GLU A 841 35.41 25.99 -29.41
C GLU A 841 33.97 26.35 -28.97
N MET A 842 33.69 27.63 -28.71
CA MET A 842 32.34 28.10 -28.37
C MET A 842 31.40 28.04 -29.58
N ILE A 843 31.89 28.45 -30.75
CA ILE A 843 31.14 28.40 -32.01
C ILE A 843 30.75 26.96 -32.34
N LEU A 844 31.71 26.04 -32.28
CA LEU A 844 31.49 24.62 -32.53
C LEU A 844 30.51 24.01 -31.51
N ALA A 845 30.65 24.32 -30.23
CA ALA A 845 29.79 23.78 -29.19
C ALA A 845 28.33 24.27 -29.32
N LYS A 846 28.10 25.57 -29.56
CA LYS A 846 26.76 26.13 -29.77
C LYS A 846 26.10 25.58 -31.04
N SER A 847 26.87 25.46 -32.12
CA SER A 847 26.38 24.90 -33.38
C SER A 847 26.04 23.42 -33.26
N ALA A 848 26.89 22.63 -32.60
CA ALA A 848 26.67 21.22 -32.32
C ALA A 848 25.41 21.02 -31.47
N PHE A 849 25.17 21.89 -30.47
CA PHE A 849 23.97 21.84 -29.63
C PHE A 849 22.69 21.91 -30.46
N LEU A 850 22.53 22.92 -31.33
CA LEU A 850 21.33 23.07 -32.16
C LEU A 850 21.18 21.94 -33.19
N ARG A 851 22.27 21.52 -33.84
CA ARG A 851 22.25 20.38 -34.78
C ARG A 851 21.81 19.10 -34.08
N ARG A 852 22.30 18.87 -32.88
CA ARG A 852 21.92 17.72 -32.07
C ARG A 852 20.46 17.77 -31.63
N MET A 853 19.92 18.97 -31.35
CA MET A 853 18.49 19.14 -31.11
C MET A 853 17.65 18.80 -32.35
N GLU A 854 18.11 19.14 -33.56
CA GLU A 854 17.43 18.76 -34.81
C GLU A 854 17.45 17.24 -35.02
N GLU A 855 18.62 16.61 -34.84
CA GLU A 855 18.79 15.15 -34.95
C GLU A 855 17.85 14.39 -34.00
N LYS A 856 17.71 14.88 -32.76
CA LYS A 856 16.80 14.32 -31.74
C LYS A 856 15.34 14.77 -31.92
N LYS A 857 15.03 15.57 -32.95
CA LYS A 857 13.69 16.09 -33.31
C LYS A 857 13.06 17.01 -32.27
N PHE A 858 13.86 17.71 -31.47
CA PHE A 858 13.37 18.78 -30.58
C PHE A 858 13.08 20.08 -31.33
N LEU A 859 13.72 20.26 -32.50
CA LEU A 859 13.45 21.34 -33.44
C LEU A 859 13.52 20.82 -34.88
N SER A 860 13.12 21.64 -35.84
CA SER A 860 13.17 21.34 -37.27
C SER A 860 13.47 22.59 -38.09
N GLY A 861 14.03 22.40 -39.29
CA GLY A 861 14.32 23.48 -40.22
C GLY A 861 15.43 24.38 -39.71
N LEU A 862 16.48 23.79 -39.13
CA LEU A 862 17.62 24.54 -38.61
C LEU A 862 18.47 25.11 -39.75
N GLU A 863 18.62 26.42 -39.76
CA GLU A 863 19.55 27.14 -40.61
C GLU A 863 20.46 28.00 -39.74
N ILE A 864 21.77 27.94 -39.98
CA ILE A 864 22.77 28.79 -39.33
C ILE A 864 23.59 29.45 -40.45
N ASP A 865 23.53 30.78 -40.54
CA ASP A 865 24.27 31.53 -41.55
C ASP A 865 25.75 31.76 -41.19
N ALA A 866 26.51 32.34 -42.13
CA ALA A 866 27.93 32.62 -41.96
C ALA A 866 28.24 33.66 -40.87
N ASP A 867 27.27 34.51 -40.53
CA ASP A 867 27.37 35.54 -39.49
C ASP A 867 26.92 35.02 -38.11
N GLY A 868 26.56 33.74 -38.01
CA GLY A 868 26.18 33.07 -36.76
C GLY A 868 24.74 33.32 -36.32
N ARG A 869 23.83 33.66 -37.25
CA ARG A 869 22.39 33.77 -36.99
C ARG A 869 21.68 32.45 -37.24
N ALA A 870 20.80 32.07 -36.32
CA ALA A 870 20.05 30.82 -36.38
C ALA A 870 18.54 31.06 -36.59
N SER A 871 17.95 30.23 -37.46
CA SER A 871 16.50 30.13 -37.68
C SER A 871 16.08 28.68 -37.53
N PHE A 872 14.95 28.42 -36.84
CA PHE A 872 14.41 27.07 -36.64
C PHE A 872 12.99 27.13 -36.06
N VAL A 873 12.31 25.98 -36.02
CA VAL A 873 11.00 25.82 -35.37
C VAL A 873 11.10 24.77 -34.27
N PHE A 874 10.73 25.12 -33.03
CA PHE A 874 10.59 24.12 -31.96
C PHE A 874 9.47 23.14 -32.29
N LYS A 875 9.68 21.88 -31.93
CA LYS A 875 8.69 20.81 -32.11
C LYS A 875 7.31 21.21 -31.56
N ASP A 876 7.28 21.71 -30.33
CA ASP A 876 6.08 22.13 -29.62
C ASP A 876 6.42 23.20 -28.55
N ASN A 877 5.38 23.83 -28.00
CA ASN A 877 5.50 24.85 -26.95
C ASN A 877 6.20 24.35 -25.69
N LEU A 878 6.00 23.07 -25.39
CA LEU A 878 6.52 22.45 -24.19
C LEU A 878 8.05 22.33 -24.28
N THR A 879 8.53 21.78 -25.40
CA THR A 879 9.95 21.68 -25.73
C THR A 879 10.58 23.07 -25.64
N MET A 880 9.97 24.08 -26.30
CA MET A 880 10.44 25.46 -26.22
C MET A 880 10.56 25.95 -24.77
N ASN A 881 9.55 25.73 -23.92
CA ASN A 881 9.55 26.18 -22.54
C ASN A 881 10.65 25.50 -21.69
N LEU A 882 10.88 24.20 -21.89
CA LEU A 882 11.92 23.44 -21.18
C LEU A 882 13.32 23.96 -21.47
N PHE A 883 13.61 24.28 -22.73
CA PHE A 883 14.92 24.78 -23.14
C PHE A 883 15.16 26.25 -22.79
N ARG A 884 14.11 27.03 -22.48
CA ARG A 884 14.21 28.44 -22.07
C ARG A 884 14.66 28.63 -20.61
N LYS A 885 14.40 27.67 -19.72
CA LYS A 885 14.71 27.77 -18.29
C LYS A 885 16.01 27.03 -17.97
N GLN A 886 16.97 27.72 -17.35
CA GLN A 886 18.21 27.11 -16.90
C GLN A 886 17.93 26.20 -15.70
N GLY A 887 17.94 24.88 -15.91
CA GLY A 887 17.79 23.88 -14.84
C GLY A 887 16.67 22.87 -15.09
N SER A 888 15.57 23.27 -15.74
CA SER A 888 14.35 22.44 -15.83
C SER A 888 14.58 21.08 -16.51
N ILE A 889 15.47 20.98 -17.50
CA ILE A 889 15.82 19.68 -18.09
C ILE A 889 16.58 18.79 -17.10
N PHE A 890 17.46 19.35 -16.27
CA PHE A 890 18.20 18.56 -15.29
C PHE A 890 17.28 18.01 -14.21
N GLU A 891 16.37 18.84 -13.70
CA GLU A 891 15.30 18.44 -12.77
C GLU A 891 14.47 17.30 -13.34
N LEU A 892 14.08 17.43 -14.60
CA LEU A 892 13.28 16.45 -15.33
C LEU A 892 14.02 15.12 -15.56
N VAL A 893 15.33 15.17 -15.79
CA VAL A 893 16.18 13.97 -15.88
C VAL A 893 16.29 13.27 -14.53
N VAL A 894 16.53 14.02 -13.44
CA VAL A 894 16.60 13.46 -12.08
C VAL A 894 15.26 12.84 -11.69
N TYR A 895 14.15 13.55 -11.92
CA TYR A 895 12.79 13.04 -11.74
C TYR A 895 12.59 11.70 -12.46
N ASN A 896 12.95 11.62 -13.75
CA ASN A 896 12.77 10.39 -14.51
C ASN A 896 13.66 9.24 -13.99
N LEU A 897 14.91 9.52 -13.59
CA LEU A 897 15.79 8.50 -12.99
C LEU A 897 15.17 7.90 -11.73
N LEU A 898 14.62 8.74 -10.84
CA LEU A 898 13.97 8.28 -9.61
C LEU A 898 12.67 7.53 -9.91
N ARG A 899 11.83 8.05 -10.82
CA ARG A 899 10.59 7.39 -11.24
C ARG A 899 10.85 6.00 -11.83
N GLU A 900 11.84 5.90 -12.72
CA GLU A 900 12.22 4.66 -13.38
C GLU A 900 12.96 3.67 -12.47
N SER A 901 13.39 4.11 -11.26
CA SER A 901 13.97 3.25 -10.23
C SER A 901 12.93 2.35 -9.53
N GLY A 902 11.65 2.75 -9.54
CA GLY A 902 10.56 2.03 -8.86
C GLY A 902 10.67 1.95 -7.33
N MET A 903 11.55 2.74 -6.70
CA MET A 903 11.82 2.65 -5.26
C MET A 903 10.89 3.50 -4.38
N PHE A 904 10.28 4.54 -4.96
CA PHE A 904 9.39 5.47 -4.28
C PHE A 904 7.93 5.12 -4.55
N ASP A 905 7.06 5.33 -3.55
CA ASP A 905 5.63 5.06 -3.66
C ASP A 905 4.92 6.16 -4.47
N ASP A 906 5.46 7.39 -4.45
CA ASP A 906 5.01 8.53 -5.24
C ASP A 906 6.16 9.50 -5.54
N ILE A 907 6.13 10.20 -6.68
CA ILE A 907 7.17 11.15 -7.08
C ILE A 907 6.66 12.22 -8.06
N GLU A 908 7.05 13.47 -7.84
CA GLU A 908 6.73 14.59 -8.73
C GLU A 908 7.88 15.62 -8.82
N THR A 909 7.79 16.52 -9.81
CA THR A 909 8.77 17.58 -10.08
C THR A 909 8.09 18.96 -10.20
N GLY A 910 8.83 20.05 -9.94
CA GLY A 910 8.34 21.42 -10.06
C GLY A 910 7.33 21.82 -8.98
N VAL A 911 7.47 21.27 -7.77
CA VAL A 911 6.48 21.43 -6.70
C VAL A 911 6.65 22.79 -6.01
N LYS A 912 5.57 23.56 -5.93
CA LYS A 912 5.54 24.84 -5.21
C LYS A 912 4.79 24.69 -3.88
N ILE A 913 5.49 24.94 -2.78
CA ILE A 913 4.91 24.89 -1.43
C ILE A 913 4.84 26.30 -0.87
N ALA A 914 3.61 26.74 -0.54
CA ALA A 914 3.36 28.03 0.09
C ALA A 914 3.27 27.89 1.61
N TRP A 915 4.03 28.73 2.32
CA TRP A 915 4.04 28.82 3.78
C TRP A 915 2.89 29.76 4.19
N ASP A 916 2.06 29.33 5.14
CA ASP A 916 0.96 30.14 5.69
C ASP A 916 0.00 30.74 4.64
N ALA A 917 -0.39 29.96 3.63
CA ALA A 917 -1.45 30.38 2.70
C ALA A 917 -2.83 30.40 3.41
N GLU A 918 -3.13 31.46 4.17
CA GLU A 918 -4.49 31.82 4.59
C GLU A 918 -5.32 32.37 3.42
N LYS A 919 -4.68 32.74 2.31
CA LYS A 919 -5.33 33.37 1.18
C LYS A 919 -5.79 32.31 0.17
N ASN A 920 -7.09 32.29 -0.11
CA ASN A 920 -7.61 31.69 -1.35
C ASN A 920 -6.72 32.19 -2.50
N PRO A 921 -6.23 31.31 -3.40
CA PRO A 921 -5.34 31.77 -4.43
C PRO A 921 -6.04 32.78 -5.33
N ALA A 922 -5.22 33.65 -5.90
CA ALA A 922 -5.66 34.87 -6.56
C ALA A 922 -6.68 34.60 -7.68
N ASP A 923 -6.58 33.45 -8.33
CA ASP A 923 -7.51 32.96 -9.35
C ASP A 923 -8.92 32.73 -8.78
N GLN A 924 -9.05 32.06 -7.62
CA GLN A 924 -10.33 31.82 -6.96
C GLN A 924 -10.95 33.12 -6.43
N VAL A 925 -10.12 34.03 -5.89
CA VAL A 925 -10.60 35.35 -5.46
C VAL A 925 -11.11 36.14 -6.66
N LEU A 926 -10.39 36.09 -7.78
CA LEU A 926 -10.77 36.75 -9.02
C LEU A 926 -12.09 36.18 -9.57
N LEU A 927 -12.24 34.85 -9.61
CA LEU A 927 -13.48 34.20 -10.04
C LEU A 927 -14.67 34.57 -9.15
N ARG A 928 -14.50 34.64 -7.82
CA ARG A 928 -15.57 35.07 -6.92
C ARG A 928 -16.00 36.50 -7.20
N LEU A 929 -15.05 37.44 -7.33
CA LEU A 929 -15.34 38.85 -7.66
C LEU A 929 -16.06 38.99 -9.00
N LEU A 930 -15.64 38.22 -10.01
CA LEU A 930 -16.29 38.22 -11.32
C LEU A 930 -17.71 37.64 -11.25
N ASN A 931 -17.95 36.66 -10.37
CA ASN A 931 -19.22 35.95 -10.23
C ASN A 931 -20.14 36.47 -9.10
N GLU A 932 -19.84 37.61 -8.48
CA GLU A 932 -20.70 38.17 -7.42
C GLU A 932 -22.15 38.35 -7.91
N PRO A 933 -23.17 37.97 -7.12
CA PRO A 933 -24.57 38.17 -7.48
C PRO A 933 -24.86 39.64 -7.79
N GLY A 934 -25.32 39.93 -9.02
CA GLY A 934 -25.55 41.29 -9.50
C GLY A 934 -24.35 41.95 -10.20
N SER A 935 -23.21 41.26 -10.34
CA SER A 935 -22.06 41.76 -11.09
C SER A 935 -22.33 41.78 -12.61
N GLU A 936 -22.30 42.98 -13.20
CA GLU A 936 -22.36 43.19 -14.65
C GLU A 936 -20.99 43.02 -15.35
N ALA A 937 -19.92 42.69 -14.60
CA ALA A 937 -18.55 42.61 -15.11
C ALA A 937 -18.43 41.65 -16.32
N PHE A 938 -18.08 42.20 -17.48
CA PHE A 938 -18.03 41.49 -18.75
C PHE A 938 -17.04 42.15 -19.72
N GLY A 939 -16.14 41.36 -20.27
CA GLY A 939 -15.10 41.81 -21.20
C GLY A 939 -13.71 41.91 -20.54
N TYR A 940 -12.69 42.08 -21.36
CA TYR A 940 -11.29 42.00 -20.94
C TYR A 940 -10.91 43.12 -19.97
N ARG A 941 -11.45 44.34 -20.16
CA ARG A 941 -11.20 45.47 -19.24
C ARG A 941 -11.74 45.25 -17.83
N ASP A 942 -12.97 44.75 -17.71
CA ASP A 942 -13.58 44.43 -16.42
C ASP A 942 -12.79 43.33 -15.70
N TYR A 943 -12.39 42.29 -16.43
CA TYR A 943 -11.47 41.27 -15.95
C TYR A 943 -10.14 41.88 -15.45
N VAL A 944 -9.48 42.74 -16.23
CA VAL A 944 -8.21 43.39 -15.83
C VAL A 944 -8.40 44.28 -14.61
N SER A 945 -9.51 45.00 -14.51
CA SER A 945 -9.87 45.83 -13.36
C SER A 945 -10.00 44.99 -12.08
N MET A 946 -10.74 43.89 -12.14
CA MET A 946 -10.90 42.97 -11.00
C MET A 946 -9.58 42.27 -10.65
N ARG A 947 -8.81 41.84 -11.65
CA ARG A 947 -7.47 41.26 -11.48
C ARG A 947 -6.53 42.23 -10.77
N LYS A 948 -6.51 43.51 -11.13
CA LYS A 948 -5.71 44.54 -10.45
C LYS A 948 -6.10 44.69 -8.97
N LYS A 949 -7.39 44.61 -8.62
CA LYS A 949 -7.85 44.60 -7.22
C LYS A 949 -7.32 43.39 -6.45
N VAL A 950 -7.28 42.22 -7.09
CA VAL A 950 -6.71 41.00 -6.48
C VAL A 950 -5.20 41.14 -6.27
N LEU A 951 -4.46 41.61 -7.28
CA LEU A 951 -3.01 41.81 -7.20
C LEU A 951 -2.62 42.88 -6.17
N ALA A 952 -3.42 43.93 -5.98
CA ALA A 952 -3.17 44.95 -4.96
C ALA A 952 -3.30 44.42 -3.52
N ARG A 953 -4.08 43.34 -3.30
CA ARG A 953 -4.26 42.69 -1.99
C ARG A 953 -3.17 41.65 -1.66
N ARG A 954 -2.24 41.38 -2.59
CA ARG A 954 -1.15 40.40 -2.49
C ARG A 954 0.07 40.89 -1.69
N THR A 955 0.03 42.08 -1.10
CA THR A 955 1.18 42.75 -0.45
C THR A 955 1.65 42.14 0.88
N GLU A 956 0.92 41.20 1.48
CA GLU A 956 1.47 40.36 2.57
C GLU A 956 2.10 39.11 1.93
N ARG A 957 3.43 39.06 1.94
CA ARG A 957 4.23 38.00 1.30
C ARG A 957 3.93 36.64 1.91
N THR A 958 3.29 35.77 1.15
CA THR A 958 3.41 34.31 1.33
C THR A 958 4.80 33.92 0.85
N VAL A 959 5.55 33.20 1.68
CA VAL A 959 6.80 32.58 1.23
C VAL A 959 6.39 31.38 0.38
N GLU A 960 6.77 31.36 -0.89
CA GLU A 960 6.59 30.22 -1.79
C GLU A 960 7.99 29.63 -2.04
N ASN A 961 8.19 28.37 -1.67
CA ASN A 961 9.40 27.63 -2.02
C ASN A 961 9.09 26.66 -3.15
N GLU A 962 9.94 26.64 -4.16
CA GLU A 962 9.92 25.63 -5.22
C GLU A 962 10.92 24.54 -4.86
N ILE A 963 10.45 23.29 -4.82
CA ILE A 963 11.27 22.11 -4.64
C ILE A 963 11.29 21.38 -5.97
N ASP A 964 12.51 21.15 -6.46
CA ASP A 964 12.76 20.67 -7.82
C ASP A 964 12.16 19.27 -8.05
N VAL A 965 12.40 18.34 -7.12
CA VAL A 965 11.78 17.00 -7.12
C VAL A 965 11.40 16.61 -5.69
N ILE A 966 10.20 16.09 -5.52
CA ILE A 966 9.74 15.48 -4.26
C ILE A 966 9.37 14.03 -4.52
N ALA A 967 9.90 13.13 -3.72
CA ALA A 967 9.53 11.73 -3.71
C ALA A 967 9.02 11.33 -2.32
N VAL A 968 8.20 10.29 -2.24
CA VAL A 968 7.67 9.77 -0.99
C VAL A 968 7.97 8.28 -0.89
N LYS A 969 8.47 7.85 0.26
CA LYS A 969 8.61 6.44 0.62
C LYS A 969 8.04 6.22 2.01
N ASP A 970 7.08 5.31 2.13
CA ASP A 970 6.30 5.09 3.34
C ASP A 970 5.70 6.43 3.81
N MET A 971 5.83 6.78 5.09
CA MET A 971 5.37 8.08 5.61
C MET A 971 6.47 9.15 5.55
N ASN A 972 7.53 8.96 4.75
CA ASN A 972 8.72 9.81 4.70
C ASN A 972 8.87 10.52 3.34
N PRO A 973 8.76 11.86 3.30
CA PRO A 973 9.06 12.64 2.11
C PRO A 973 10.57 12.86 1.94
N VAL A 974 11.02 12.90 0.68
CA VAL A 974 12.38 13.22 0.26
C VAL A 974 12.33 14.40 -0.69
N PHE A 975 13.10 15.44 -0.38
CA PHE A 975 13.23 16.64 -1.20
C PHE A 975 14.59 16.66 -1.87
N LEU A 976 14.60 16.83 -3.19
CA LEU A 976 15.82 16.95 -3.97
C LEU A 976 15.89 18.36 -4.52
N SER A 977 17.02 19.04 -4.29
CA SER A 977 17.35 20.26 -5.00
C SER A 977 18.37 19.98 -6.09
N CYS A 978 18.05 20.34 -7.32
CA CYS A 978 18.82 20.11 -8.53
C CYS A 978 19.47 21.41 -8.98
N LYS A 979 20.80 21.49 -8.96
CA LYS A 979 21.55 22.68 -9.38
C LYS A 979 22.41 22.41 -10.60
N THR A 980 22.36 23.31 -11.57
CA THR A 980 23.24 23.30 -12.75
C THR A 980 24.37 24.31 -12.55
N GLY A 981 25.63 23.85 -12.54
CA GLY A 981 26.79 24.74 -12.35
C GLY A 981 28.10 24.02 -12.04
N ALA A 982 29.25 24.65 -12.37
CA ALA A 982 30.59 24.09 -12.14
C ALA A 982 31.04 24.14 -10.67
N ASN A 983 30.57 25.12 -9.90
CA ASN A 983 31.05 25.43 -8.56
C ASN A 983 29.92 25.28 -7.55
N PRO A 984 29.80 24.12 -6.88
CA PRO A 984 28.82 23.95 -5.83
C PRO A 984 29.11 24.87 -4.65
N GLU A 985 28.07 25.53 -4.14
CA GLU A 985 28.18 26.47 -3.03
C GLU A 985 27.61 25.89 -1.74
N MET A 986 28.19 26.30 -0.60
CA MET A 986 27.69 25.92 0.73
C MET A 986 26.24 26.38 0.97
N GLY A 987 25.84 27.50 0.36
CA GLY A 987 24.48 28.04 0.46
C GLY A 987 23.41 27.04 0.03
N TRP A 988 23.70 26.22 -0.99
CA TRP A 988 22.75 25.22 -1.48
C TRP A 988 22.45 24.14 -0.43
N LEU A 989 23.47 23.73 0.35
CA LEU A 989 23.29 22.75 1.43
C LEU A 989 22.47 23.31 2.58
N TYR A 990 22.72 24.57 2.96
CA TYR A 990 21.96 25.22 4.02
C TYR A 990 20.49 25.41 3.64
N GLU A 991 20.23 25.78 2.39
CA GLU A 991 18.88 25.94 1.86
C GLU A 991 18.10 24.62 1.90
N ILE A 992 18.62 23.56 1.27
CA ILE A 992 17.90 22.27 1.23
C ILE A 992 17.73 21.67 2.62
N ASN A 993 18.74 21.78 3.49
CA ASN A 993 18.62 21.29 4.87
C ASN A 993 17.56 22.05 5.66
N SER A 994 17.54 23.39 5.56
CA SER A 994 16.56 24.21 6.26
C SER A 994 15.13 23.93 5.78
N ILE A 995 14.93 23.76 4.46
CA ILE A 995 13.62 23.42 3.89
C ILE A 995 13.24 22.00 4.34
N ALA A 996 14.13 21.03 4.19
CA ALA A 996 13.86 19.64 4.56
C ALA A 996 13.54 19.51 6.06
N GLU A 997 14.31 20.14 6.95
CA GLU A 997 14.03 20.15 8.40
C GLU A 997 12.66 20.75 8.71
N HIS A 998 12.30 21.88 8.08
CA HIS A 998 11.00 22.51 8.30
C HIS A 998 9.83 21.60 7.90
N PHE A 999 9.96 20.93 6.75
CA PHE A 999 8.94 19.99 6.26
C PHE A 999 9.06 18.59 6.86
N GLN A 1000 10.07 18.37 7.71
CA GLN A 1000 10.43 17.08 8.33
C GLN A 1000 10.66 15.99 7.27
N ALA A 1001 11.30 16.39 6.18
CA ALA A 1001 11.70 15.58 5.04
C ALA A 1001 13.20 15.26 5.08
N ALA A 1002 13.62 14.29 4.29
CA ALA A 1002 15.04 14.10 3.96
C ALA A 1002 15.45 15.03 2.81
N GLY A 1003 16.51 15.82 2.99
CA GLY A 1003 17.03 16.71 1.93
C GLY A 1003 18.18 16.07 1.17
N VAL A 1004 18.18 16.16 -0.16
CA VAL A 1004 19.24 15.69 -1.06
C VAL A 1004 19.70 16.82 -1.97
N MET A 1005 21.02 16.98 -2.12
CA MET A 1005 21.60 17.94 -3.04
C MET A 1005 22.09 17.22 -4.29
N VAL A 1006 21.54 17.59 -5.45
CA VAL A 1006 21.85 17.02 -6.75
C VAL A 1006 22.48 18.08 -7.63
N ALA A 1007 23.62 17.80 -8.25
CA ALA A 1007 24.32 18.76 -9.08
C ALA A 1007 24.81 18.16 -10.40
N SER A 1008 24.81 18.97 -11.47
CA SER A 1008 25.35 18.57 -12.77
C SER A 1008 26.89 18.59 -12.81
N SER A 1009 27.56 18.32 -11.69
CA SER A 1009 29.01 18.37 -11.57
C SER A 1009 29.55 17.27 -10.66
N ASN A 1010 30.82 16.88 -10.85
CA ASN A 1010 31.37 15.70 -10.19
C ASN A 1010 31.85 15.96 -8.75
N PHE A 1011 31.23 15.38 -7.72
CA PHE A 1011 31.63 15.60 -6.32
C PHE A 1011 32.89 14.84 -5.87
N ASP A 1012 33.43 13.90 -6.67
CA ASP A 1012 34.65 13.14 -6.32
C ASP A 1012 35.92 14.01 -6.33
N GLN A 1013 35.88 15.17 -6.97
CA GLN A 1013 37.01 16.08 -7.11
C GLN A 1013 37.56 16.55 -5.75
N LYS A 1014 38.90 16.54 -5.60
CA LYS A 1014 39.57 16.96 -4.34
C LYS A 1014 39.21 18.37 -3.90
N ALA A 1015 38.96 19.29 -4.83
CA ALA A 1015 38.55 20.67 -4.55
C ALA A 1015 37.22 20.78 -3.78
N ARG A 1016 36.44 19.69 -3.70
CA ARG A 1016 35.10 19.65 -3.09
C ARG A 1016 35.06 18.91 -1.75
N SER A 1017 36.21 18.57 -1.17
CA SER A 1017 36.30 17.84 0.10
C SER A 1017 35.55 18.54 1.24
N MET A 1018 35.72 19.86 1.38
CA MET A 1018 35.07 20.65 2.43
C MET A 1018 33.54 20.61 2.32
N LEU A 1019 33.00 20.65 1.10
CA LEU A 1019 31.56 20.54 0.85
C LEU A 1019 31.04 19.14 1.24
N ARG A 1020 31.77 18.08 0.88
CA ARG A 1020 31.42 16.70 1.27
C ARG A 1020 31.42 16.50 2.78
N GLU A 1021 32.44 17.01 3.47
CA GLU A 1021 32.51 16.97 4.93
C GLU A 1021 31.34 17.71 5.58
N ARG A 1022 30.99 18.90 5.05
CA ARG A 1022 29.86 19.67 5.57
C ARG A 1022 28.52 18.97 5.32
N ALA A 1023 28.33 18.42 4.13
CA ALA A 1023 27.14 17.64 3.79
C ALA A 1023 26.99 16.41 4.70
N ALA A 1024 28.08 15.70 5.00
CA ALA A 1024 28.08 14.59 5.94
C ALA A 1024 27.72 15.01 7.38
N GLN A 1025 28.20 16.16 7.85
CA GLN A 1025 27.81 16.72 9.17
C GLN A 1025 26.31 17.03 9.25
N MET A 1026 25.76 17.58 8.17
CA MET A 1026 24.33 17.92 8.07
C MET A 1026 23.45 16.71 7.68
N LYS A 1027 24.07 15.56 7.38
CA LYS A 1027 23.40 14.35 6.86
C LYS A 1027 22.61 14.60 5.57
N VAL A 1028 23.09 15.49 4.71
CA VAL A 1028 22.53 15.76 3.38
C VAL A 1028 23.31 14.95 2.34
N PRO A 1029 22.71 13.96 1.66
CA PRO A 1029 23.38 13.24 0.58
C PRO A 1029 23.71 14.15 -0.61
N LEU A 1030 24.85 13.90 -1.25
CA LEU A 1030 25.30 14.62 -2.45
C LEU A 1030 25.32 13.69 -3.66
N TRP A 1031 24.60 14.04 -4.72
CA TRP A 1031 24.59 13.28 -5.98
C TRP A 1031 25.10 14.13 -7.14
N GLY A 1032 26.30 13.81 -7.63
CA GLY A 1032 26.88 14.45 -8.80
C GLY A 1032 26.73 13.60 -10.05
N THR A 1033 27.40 14.00 -11.13
CA THR A 1033 27.44 13.23 -12.39
C THR A 1033 28.05 11.84 -12.19
N GLU A 1034 28.97 11.68 -11.25
CA GLU A 1034 29.55 10.40 -10.85
C GLU A 1034 28.55 9.43 -10.24
N THR A 1035 27.44 9.94 -9.66
CA THR A 1035 26.37 9.13 -9.10
C THR A 1035 25.26 8.93 -10.11
N LEU A 1036 24.79 10.00 -10.76
CA LEU A 1036 23.64 9.96 -11.67
C LEU A 1036 23.88 9.14 -12.94
N TRP A 1037 25.11 9.12 -13.46
CA TRP A 1037 25.45 8.45 -14.72
C TRP A 1037 26.06 7.05 -14.54
N ASP A 1038 26.27 6.64 -13.28
CA ASP A 1038 26.71 5.30 -12.92
C ASP A 1038 25.53 4.54 -12.29
N PRO A 1039 24.95 3.55 -12.99
CA PRO A 1039 23.79 2.81 -12.51
C PRO A 1039 24.00 2.14 -11.14
N ASP A 1040 25.21 1.64 -10.86
CA ASP A 1040 25.50 0.93 -9.61
C ASP A 1040 25.60 1.92 -8.45
N ARG A 1041 26.26 3.07 -8.66
CA ARG A 1041 26.33 4.14 -7.64
C ARG A 1041 24.97 4.77 -7.38
N LEU A 1042 24.15 5.00 -8.41
CA LEU A 1042 22.79 5.50 -8.23
C LEU A 1042 21.94 4.54 -7.41
N ARG A 1043 22.01 3.24 -7.70
CA ARG A 1043 21.31 2.20 -6.96
C ARG A 1043 21.71 2.17 -5.49
N GLU A 1044 23.01 2.22 -5.20
CA GLU A 1044 23.53 2.29 -3.82
C GLU A 1044 23.05 3.56 -3.10
N ALA A 1045 23.12 4.72 -3.77
CA ALA A 1045 22.68 6.00 -3.23
C ALA A 1045 21.18 6.01 -2.88
N LEU A 1046 20.33 5.43 -3.75
CA LEU A 1046 18.89 5.30 -3.51
C LEU A 1046 18.58 4.36 -2.34
N ARG A 1047 19.29 3.23 -2.22
CA ARG A 1047 19.14 2.31 -1.07
C ARG A 1047 19.54 2.96 0.24
N HIS A 1048 20.61 3.74 0.25
CA HIS A 1048 21.04 4.49 1.44
C HIS A 1048 20.02 5.53 1.87
N LEU A 1049 19.44 6.25 0.90
CA LEU A 1049 18.42 7.25 1.17
C LEU A 1049 17.18 6.65 1.83
N ILE A 1050 16.73 5.47 1.37
CA ILE A 1050 15.51 4.83 1.86
C ILE A 1050 15.73 4.03 3.16
N HIS A 1051 16.87 3.35 3.29
CA HIS A 1051 17.12 2.46 4.43
C HIS A 1051 17.98 3.10 5.54
N GLY A 1052 18.44 4.35 5.36
CA GLY A 1052 19.28 5.05 6.33
C GLY A 1052 20.63 4.37 6.61
N THR A 1053 21.06 3.46 5.73
CA THR A 1053 22.38 2.83 5.81
C THR A 1053 23.43 3.85 5.37
N ILE A 1054 24.56 3.95 6.05
CA ILE A 1054 25.68 4.79 5.62
C ILE A 1054 26.67 3.88 4.91
N PRO A 1055 27.17 4.22 3.70
CA PRO A 1055 28.24 3.46 3.08
C PRO A 1055 29.49 3.51 3.98
N GLY A 1056 30.01 2.35 4.38
CA GLY A 1056 31.27 2.25 5.16
C GLY A 1056 31.16 1.67 6.57
N LYS A 1057 30.01 1.12 6.99
CA LYS A 1057 29.94 0.18 8.14
C LYS A 1057 29.25 -1.11 7.71
N GLN A 1058 30.02 -2.00 7.09
CA GLN A 1058 29.80 -3.45 7.19
C GLN A 1058 30.56 -3.97 8.40
#